data_AF-A0A3J8TDE0-F1
#
_entry.id   AF-A0A3J8TDE0-F1
#
_cell.length_a   1.000
_cell.length_b   1.000
_cell.length_c   1.000
_cell.angle_alpha   90.00
_cell.angle_beta   90.00
_cell.angle_gamma   90.00
#
_symmetry.space_group_name_H-M   'P 1'
#
loop_
_entity.id
_entity.type
_entity.pdbx_description
1 polymer ?
#
loop_
_entity_poly.entity_id
_entity_poly.type
_entity_poly.pdbx_seq_one_letter_code
_entity_poly.pdbx_strand_id
1 'polypeptide(L)'
;MFRLPTPRLFSGLRSALRPAMPRFKVSAFWLLILAWIFLLVWIWWKGPAWSLYDEHWLKPLANRWLATAAWGLIALAWLTVRVMKRLQQLERQQKQQREETLDPISVALNAQQRHLDRWLLRLQRHLDSRRYLWQLPWYMVIGPAGSGKTALLREGFPSDIIYTPDAVRGTEQRLYITPHVGQQAIIFDADGILCEPAETDVLPHRLWEHWLDWLVQKRARQPLNGLILTLDLPDLLTADKRRREHLVQMLRSRLQDIRQHLHCQLPVYVVLTRLDLLHGFAALFRSLDKRGRDAILGVTFTRHAHENDDWRSELSAFWQSWGEQLNHALPDLMLTQGHSRSALFSFVRQIQGSHDMLATLLDSLLDGENMDVMLRGVYLTSSLQRGQMDDIFMQSAAHQYRLGSSPLVAWPLVDTAPYFTRNLFPQALLAEPNLSGENSVWLGNARRRMMAFSAASAVLVVLAAGGWHHYYNSNWSAGLRVLEQARAFMAVPPPQGTDDYGNLQLPLLNPVRDATLAYGDWGDRSRFADFGLYQGRNIGPYVEQTYLQLLEQRYLPSLSNGLMKDLAAAPPGSEEKLAVLRVIRMLEDKSGRNDEVVKQYMAKRWSEQFHGKRDIQAQLMPHLDYALKHTDWHAERQAGDGDAISRWTPYDKPVTDAQKELSKLPVYQRVYQSLKTRALGVLPADLNLRDQVGPTFDQVFTSADDSRLIVPQFLTRYGLQSYFVKQRDELVELTAMDSWVLNLTRSVHYSDADRAEIQRQLTEQYLGDYTATWRAGMDNLNVRDYESIAQLTGALEQIISGDQPLQRALTALRDNTHSIVLSEKLDDREREEARSAPDYQLLTRLGHEFAPENSTLEVQKDKENTMQSVYRQLTELHRYLLAIQNAPVPGKSALKAVQLRLDQNSSDPIFATRQMAKTLPAPLNRWVGKLADQAWHVVMVEAVHYMEVDWRDKVVKPFNEQLANNYPFNPRSSQDASLDAFERFFKPDGVLDTFYQQNLRLFMENDLSLNDGDNNVIIREDIREQLETAQKIRDIFFSKQNGLGTQFAVETVSLSGNKRRSVLNLDGQLIDYSQGRNYTAHLVWPNNMREGNESKLTLIGTGSNAPRSISFSGPWAQFRLFGVGQLTGVSDGTFSVRFNVDGGAMVYRVHTDTEDNPFSGGLFSQFHLPDTLY
;
A
#
# COMPACT_ATOMS: atom_id res chain seq x y z
N MET A 1 3.59 -65.32 28.96
CA MET A 1 3.01 -66.30 28.02
C MET A 1 1.78 -65.66 27.38
N PHE A 2 1.92 -65.01 26.21
CA PHE A 2 0.82 -64.65 25.29
C PHE A 2 1.46 -64.45 23.91
N ARG A 3 1.22 -65.39 22.99
CA ARG A 3 1.67 -65.34 21.59
C ARG A 3 0.47 -64.95 20.74
N LEU A 4 0.54 -63.79 20.08
CA LEU A 4 -0.34 -63.44 18.96
C LEU A 4 0.22 -64.05 17.66
N PRO A 5 -0.60 -64.64 16.79
CA PRO A 5 -0.15 -65.22 15.53
C PRO A 5 0.07 -64.10 14.50
N THR A 6 1.24 -64.11 13.86
CA THR A 6 1.50 -63.26 12.69
C THR A 6 1.16 -64.05 11.41
N PRO A 7 0.45 -63.47 10.43
CA PRO A 7 0.09 -64.19 9.21
C PRO A 7 1.31 -64.36 8.31
N ARG A 8 1.49 -65.60 7.84
CA ARG A 8 2.46 -66.00 6.82
C ARG A 8 2.03 -65.43 5.45
N LEU A 9 2.54 -64.25 5.08
CA LEU A 9 2.34 -63.73 3.71
C LEU A 9 3.61 -63.19 3.03
N PHE A 10 4.80 -63.34 3.62
CA PHE A 10 6.05 -62.86 3.03
C PHE A 10 7.24 -63.83 3.14
N SER A 11 7.01 -65.15 3.10
CA SER A 11 8.10 -66.14 3.09
C SER A 11 8.62 -66.49 1.68
N GLY A 12 7.90 -66.13 0.61
CA GLY A 12 8.24 -66.54 -0.77
C GLY A 12 9.24 -65.63 -1.51
N LEU A 13 9.48 -64.40 -1.04
CA LEU A 13 10.30 -63.41 -1.78
C LEU A 13 11.74 -63.26 -1.26
N ARG A 14 12.14 -63.98 -0.21
CA ARG A 14 13.47 -63.85 0.41
C ARG A 14 14.55 -64.75 -0.16
N SER A 15 14.23 -65.76 -0.98
CA SER A 15 15.20 -66.72 -1.51
C SER A 15 15.73 -66.41 -2.93
N ALA A 16 15.16 -65.44 -3.65
CA ALA A 16 15.52 -65.17 -5.05
C ALA A 16 16.52 -64.01 -5.28
N LEU A 17 16.95 -63.29 -4.23
CA LEU A 17 17.80 -62.10 -4.33
C LEU A 17 19.18 -62.26 -3.66
N ARG A 18 19.82 -63.42 -3.84
CA ARG A 18 21.26 -63.64 -3.58
C ARG A 18 21.84 -64.23 -4.86
N PRO A 19 22.52 -63.45 -5.73
CA PRO A 19 23.85 -62.93 -5.40
C PRO A 19 24.18 -61.54 -6.02
N ALA A 20 25.32 -60.99 -5.62
CA ALA A 20 25.98 -59.78 -6.14
C ALA A 20 25.31 -58.43 -5.85
N MET A 21 25.72 -57.74 -4.77
CA MET A 21 25.96 -56.28 -4.81
C MET A 21 26.92 -55.81 -3.70
N PRO A 22 28.14 -55.39 -4.06
CA PRO A 22 28.91 -54.43 -3.28
C PRO A 22 28.89 -53.06 -3.96
N ARG A 23 27.72 -52.43 -4.19
CA ARG A 23 27.62 -51.02 -4.68
C ARG A 23 26.40 -50.22 -4.18
N PHE A 24 25.74 -50.60 -3.08
CA PHE A 24 24.54 -49.88 -2.57
C PHE A 24 24.78 -48.82 -1.47
N LYS A 25 26.02 -48.50 -1.09
CA LYS A 25 26.28 -47.49 -0.04
C LYS A 25 26.09 -46.04 -0.52
N VAL A 26 26.32 -45.78 -1.80
CA VAL A 26 26.16 -44.43 -2.38
C VAL A 26 24.69 -44.15 -2.72
N SER A 27 23.94 -45.16 -3.15
CA SER A 27 22.53 -45.00 -3.51
C SER A 27 21.60 -44.77 -2.31
N ALA A 28 21.88 -45.34 -1.13
CA ALA A 28 21.03 -45.10 0.05
C ALA A 28 21.09 -43.64 0.52
N PHE A 29 22.23 -42.97 0.33
CA PHE A 29 22.38 -41.54 0.62
C PHE A 29 21.59 -40.69 -0.37
N TRP A 30 21.72 -40.98 -1.68
CA TRP A 30 20.93 -40.31 -2.71
C TRP A 30 19.43 -40.59 -2.58
N LEU A 31 19.04 -41.80 -2.16
CA LEU A 31 17.65 -42.15 -1.87
C LEU A 31 17.09 -41.40 -0.66
N LEU A 32 17.89 -41.16 0.38
CA LEU A 32 17.48 -40.35 1.53
C LEU A 32 17.37 -38.87 1.17
N ILE A 33 18.28 -38.34 0.33
CA ILE A 33 18.17 -36.98 -0.20
C ILE A 33 16.95 -36.86 -1.11
N LEU A 34 16.73 -37.82 -2.01
CA LEU A 34 15.54 -37.88 -2.85
C LEU A 34 14.26 -37.99 -2.01
N ALA A 35 14.26 -38.81 -0.96
CA ALA A 35 13.13 -38.90 -0.04
C ALA A 35 12.91 -37.58 0.70
N TRP A 36 13.97 -36.87 1.10
CA TRP A 36 13.88 -35.56 1.75
C TRP A 36 13.33 -34.48 0.81
N ILE A 37 13.83 -34.41 -0.43
CA ILE A 37 13.33 -33.52 -1.48
C ILE A 37 11.88 -33.88 -1.81
N PHE A 38 11.58 -35.17 -1.97
CA PHE A 38 10.22 -35.65 -2.24
C PHE A 38 9.26 -35.26 -1.11
N LEU A 39 9.67 -35.37 0.16
CA LEU A 39 8.84 -34.97 1.29
C LEU A 39 8.60 -33.47 1.33
N LEU A 40 9.60 -32.65 1.00
CA LEU A 40 9.43 -31.19 0.88
C LEU A 40 8.50 -30.84 -0.28
N VAL A 41 8.72 -31.43 -1.45
CA VAL A 41 7.84 -31.28 -2.62
C VAL A 41 6.43 -31.73 -2.27
N TRP A 42 6.28 -32.82 -1.53
CA TRP A 42 5.00 -33.32 -1.07
C TRP A 42 4.33 -32.35 -0.09
N ILE A 43 5.05 -31.81 0.90
CA ILE A 43 4.53 -30.81 1.86
C ILE A 43 3.98 -29.57 1.13
N TRP A 44 4.67 -29.09 0.08
CA TRP A 44 4.26 -27.90 -0.64
C TRP A 44 3.22 -28.15 -1.73
N TRP A 45 3.28 -29.30 -2.41
CA TRP A 45 2.42 -29.62 -3.55
C TRP A 45 1.15 -30.39 -3.15
N LYS A 46 1.30 -31.49 -2.41
CA LYS A 46 0.21 -32.37 -1.98
C LYS A 46 -0.26 -32.11 -0.55
N GLY A 47 0.54 -31.43 0.27
CA GLY A 47 0.22 -31.07 1.64
C GLY A 47 -1.08 -30.27 1.79
N PRO A 48 -1.34 -29.23 0.96
CA PRO A 48 -2.59 -28.47 1.06
C PRO A 48 -3.86 -29.30 0.81
N ALA A 49 -3.75 -30.41 0.07
CA ALA A 49 -4.84 -31.34 -0.21
C ALA A 49 -4.86 -32.55 0.75
N TRP A 50 -3.89 -32.64 1.66
CA TRP A 50 -3.84 -33.71 2.64
C TRP A 50 -4.75 -33.38 3.81
N SER A 51 -5.82 -34.18 3.93
CA SER A 51 -6.78 -34.10 5.02
C SER A 51 -6.46 -35.14 6.09
N LEU A 52 -6.35 -34.72 7.35
CA LEU A 52 -6.31 -35.62 8.50
C LEU A 52 -7.39 -35.16 9.48
N TYR A 53 -8.38 -36.04 9.75
CA TYR A 53 -9.60 -35.72 10.51
C TYR A 53 -10.43 -34.56 9.92
N ASP A 54 -10.62 -34.57 8.59
CA ASP A 54 -11.37 -33.57 7.81
C ASP A 54 -10.79 -32.14 7.81
N GLU A 55 -9.58 -31.94 8.36
CA GLU A 55 -8.84 -30.68 8.28
C GLU A 55 -7.61 -30.79 7.39
N HIS A 56 -7.28 -29.69 6.69
CA HIS A 56 -6.13 -29.61 5.81
C HIS A 56 -4.94 -28.94 6.51
N TRP A 57 -4.15 -29.73 7.23
CA TRP A 57 -3.14 -29.25 8.19
C TRP A 57 -2.03 -28.41 7.55
N LEU A 58 -1.69 -28.75 6.31
CA LEU A 58 -0.66 -28.09 5.52
C LEU A 58 -1.27 -27.09 4.51
N LYS A 59 -2.56 -26.73 4.64
CA LYS A 59 -3.17 -25.65 3.85
C LYS A 59 -2.67 -24.26 4.30
N PRO A 60 -2.55 -23.94 5.61
CA PRO A 60 -1.96 -22.68 6.04
C PRO A 60 -0.48 -22.59 5.68
N LEU A 61 -0.05 -21.42 5.20
CA LEU A 61 1.33 -21.17 4.75
C LEU A 61 2.32 -21.25 5.93
N ALA A 62 1.92 -20.77 7.11
CA ALA A 62 2.70 -20.86 8.34
C ALA A 62 2.99 -22.31 8.76
N ASN A 63 2.01 -23.22 8.64
CA ASN A 63 2.17 -24.63 8.98
C ASN A 63 3.12 -25.35 8.01
N ARG A 64 3.13 -24.96 6.72
CA ARG A 64 4.10 -25.46 5.74
C ARG A 64 5.51 -24.99 6.07
N TRP A 65 5.68 -23.72 6.43
CA TRP A 65 6.96 -23.19 6.92
C TRP A 65 7.42 -23.90 8.19
N LEU A 66 6.54 -24.11 9.17
CA LEU A 66 6.86 -24.87 10.39
C LEU A 66 7.23 -26.33 10.11
N ALA A 67 6.49 -27.01 9.22
CA ALA A 67 6.82 -28.37 8.80
C ALA A 67 8.18 -28.43 8.09
N THR A 68 8.48 -27.44 7.24
CA THR A 68 9.79 -27.34 6.58
C THR A 68 10.92 -27.01 7.55
N ALA A 69 10.66 -26.17 8.56
CA ALA A 69 11.63 -25.82 9.59
C ALA A 69 11.93 -27.00 10.51
N ALA A 70 10.90 -27.74 10.95
CA ALA A 70 11.06 -28.97 11.73
C ALA A 70 11.83 -30.03 10.92
N TRP A 71 11.49 -30.21 9.64
CA TRP A 71 12.19 -31.15 8.76
C TRP A 71 13.63 -30.70 8.44
N GLY A 72 13.85 -29.39 8.35
CA GLY A 72 15.16 -28.76 8.23
C GLY A 72 16.02 -28.97 9.48
N LEU A 73 15.44 -28.84 10.68
CA LEU A 73 16.12 -29.11 11.95
C LEU A 73 16.50 -30.59 12.08
N ILE A 74 15.64 -31.52 11.65
CA ILE A 74 15.97 -32.95 11.60
C ILE A 74 17.13 -33.21 10.64
N ALA A 75 17.11 -32.60 9.45
CA ALA A 75 18.20 -32.71 8.49
C ALA A 75 19.51 -32.09 9.01
N LEU A 76 19.43 -30.95 9.69
CA LEU A 76 20.57 -30.25 10.28
C LEU A 76 21.17 -31.02 11.46
N ALA A 77 20.33 -31.58 12.34
CA ALA A 77 20.77 -32.48 13.42
C ALA A 77 21.42 -33.76 12.85
N TRP A 78 20.86 -34.32 11.77
CA TRP A 78 21.47 -35.47 11.11
C TRP A 78 22.80 -35.12 10.42
N LEU A 79 22.86 -33.96 9.76
CA LEU A 79 24.05 -33.49 9.04
C LEU A 79 25.16 -33.12 10.02
N THR A 80 24.86 -32.45 11.13
CA THR A 80 25.84 -32.16 12.20
C THR A 80 26.39 -33.45 12.80
N VAL A 81 25.55 -34.43 13.13
CA VAL A 81 26.01 -35.74 13.62
C VAL A 81 26.88 -36.45 12.58
N ARG A 82 26.54 -36.36 11.29
CA ARG A 82 27.29 -37.01 10.21
C ARG A 82 28.62 -36.31 9.92
N VAL A 83 28.64 -34.99 9.89
CA VAL A 83 29.84 -34.17 9.70
C VAL A 83 30.78 -34.35 10.88
N MET A 84 30.27 -34.33 12.11
CA MET A 84 31.05 -34.62 13.32
C MET A 84 31.69 -36.01 13.25
N LYS A 85 30.93 -37.04 12.86
CA LYS A 85 31.47 -38.41 12.68
C LYS A 85 32.50 -38.50 11.56
N ARG A 86 32.34 -37.72 10.48
CA ARG A 86 33.27 -37.72 9.34
C ARG A 86 34.54 -36.94 9.63
N LEU A 87 34.45 -35.82 10.34
CA LEU A 87 35.58 -35.07 10.89
C LEU A 87 36.38 -35.94 11.86
N GLN A 88 35.70 -36.61 12.80
CA GLN A 88 36.35 -37.57 13.69
C GLN A 88 37.04 -38.71 12.93
N GLN A 89 36.48 -39.18 11.80
CA GLN A 89 37.14 -40.19 10.96
C GLN A 89 38.38 -39.63 10.25
N LEU A 90 38.31 -38.42 9.71
CA LEU A 90 39.44 -37.76 9.04
C LEU A 90 40.56 -37.41 10.01
N GLU A 91 40.22 -36.88 11.19
CA GLU A 91 41.17 -36.64 12.28
C GLU A 91 41.85 -37.93 12.71
N ARG A 92 41.11 -39.04 12.84
CA ARG A 92 41.71 -40.35 13.13
C ARG A 92 42.66 -40.82 12.04
N GLN A 93 42.30 -40.64 10.77
CA GLN A 93 43.15 -41.01 9.63
C GLN A 93 44.42 -40.15 9.57
N GLN A 94 44.32 -38.84 9.81
CA GLN A 94 45.46 -37.94 9.84
C GLN A 94 46.35 -38.20 11.05
N LYS A 95 45.76 -38.51 12.21
CA LYS A 95 46.50 -38.90 13.41
C LYS A 95 47.26 -40.22 13.19
N GLN A 96 46.60 -41.21 12.57
CA GLN A 96 47.23 -42.48 12.17
C GLN A 96 48.41 -42.26 11.21
N GLN A 97 48.27 -41.41 10.19
CA GLN A 97 49.36 -41.11 9.26
C GLN A 97 50.54 -40.40 9.93
N ARG A 98 50.28 -39.50 10.90
CA ARG A 98 51.33 -38.82 11.67
C ARG A 98 52.04 -39.77 12.64
N GLU A 99 51.30 -40.66 13.29
CA GLU A 99 51.86 -41.69 14.19
C GLU A 99 52.69 -42.74 13.42
N GLU A 100 52.28 -43.14 12.22
CA GLU A 100 53.05 -44.06 11.35
C GLU A 100 54.41 -43.51 10.92
N THR A 101 54.56 -42.19 10.78
CA THR A 101 55.86 -41.57 10.44
C THR A 101 56.82 -41.43 11.61
N LEU A 102 56.32 -41.51 12.86
CA LEU A 102 57.11 -41.23 14.07
C LEU A 102 57.60 -42.51 14.78
N ASP A 103 56.95 -43.65 14.59
CA ASP A 103 57.25 -44.88 15.34
C ASP A 103 57.24 -46.14 14.45
N PRO A 104 58.37 -46.86 14.27
CA PRO A 104 58.41 -48.09 13.47
C PRO A 104 57.59 -49.24 14.08
N ILE A 105 57.31 -49.23 15.39
CA ILE A 105 56.49 -50.25 16.09
C ILE A 105 55.01 -50.15 15.68
N SER A 106 54.58 -48.96 15.22
CA SER A 106 53.21 -48.73 14.73
C SER A 106 52.81 -49.63 13.56
N VAL A 107 53.78 -50.04 12.73
CA VAL A 107 53.53 -50.94 11.59
C VAL A 107 53.04 -52.31 12.05
N ALA A 108 53.64 -52.85 13.11
CA ALA A 108 53.26 -54.13 13.70
C ALA A 108 51.89 -54.04 14.40
N LEU A 109 51.64 -52.94 15.14
CA LEU A 109 50.33 -52.66 15.76
C LEU A 109 49.22 -52.55 14.70
N ASN A 110 49.47 -51.81 13.62
CA ASN A 110 48.52 -51.65 12.51
C ASN A 110 48.31 -52.95 11.72
N ALA A 111 49.33 -53.82 11.64
CA ALA A 111 49.16 -55.16 11.09
C ALA A 111 48.26 -56.04 11.97
N GLN A 112 48.48 -56.06 13.28
CA GLN A 112 47.62 -56.78 14.23
C GLN A 112 46.18 -56.24 14.20
N GLN A 113 45.99 -54.92 14.22
CA GLN A 113 44.69 -54.26 14.11
C GLN A 113 43.95 -54.70 12.84
N ARG A 114 44.63 -54.68 11.68
CA ARG A 114 44.05 -55.13 10.40
C ARG A 114 43.69 -56.61 10.42
N HIS A 115 44.53 -57.46 11.02
CA HIS A 115 44.26 -58.88 11.17
C HIS A 115 42.99 -59.11 12.00
N LEU A 116 42.92 -58.53 13.19
CA LEU A 116 41.79 -58.67 14.12
C LEU A 116 40.49 -58.07 13.56
N ASP A 117 40.54 -56.90 12.92
CA ASP A 117 39.36 -56.28 12.31
C ASP A 117 38.82 -57.07 11.10
N ARG A 118 39.71 -57.65 10.27
CA ARG A 118 39.29 -58.52 9.16
C ARG A 118 38.73 -59.85 9.67
N TRP A 119 39.33 -60.42 10.71
CA TRP A 119 38.79 -61.59 11.40
C TRP A 119 37.39 -61.29 11.94
N LEU A 120 37.17 -60.13 12.57
CA LEU A 120 35.87 -59.72 13.08
C LEU A 120 34.79 -59.63 11.98
N LEU A 121 35.16 -59.09 10.81
CA LEU A 121 34.27 -59.05 9.64
C LEU A 121 33.95 -60.45 9.11
N ARG A 122 34.91 -61.37 9.15
CA ARG A 122 34.69 -62.78 8.79
C ARG A 122 33.80 -63.48 9.81
N LEU A 123 33.98 -63.20 11.10
CA LEU A 123 33.14 -63.71 12.18
C LEU A 123 31.68 -63.27 12.00
N GLN A 124 31.45 -61.99 11.69
CA GLN A 124 30.11 -61.47 11.41
C GLN A 124 29.42 -62.23 10.26
N ARG A 125 30.18 -62.60 9.21
CA ARG A 125 29.66 -63.39 8.08
C ARG A 125 29.44 -64.85 8.44
N HIS A 126 30.32 -65.42 9.28
CA HIS A 126 30.25 -66.81 9.70
C HIS A 126 29.04 -67.07 10.61
N LEU A 127 28.72 -66.15 11.53
CA LEU A 127 27.59 -66.28 12.45
C LEU A 127 26.24 -65.75 11.89
N ASP A 128 26.25 -65.04 10.75
CA ASP A 128 25.09 -64.40 10.09
C ASP A 128 24.12 -63.64 11.05
N SER A 129 24.66 -63.00 12.08
CA SER A 129 23.90 -62.34 13.14
C SER A 129 24.29 -60.88 13.31
N ARG A 130 23.31 -60.00 13.53
CA ARG A 130 23.57 -58.58 13.88
C ARG A 130 24.20 -58.41 15.28
N ARG A 131 24.06 -59.41 16.15
CA ARG A 131 24.64 -59.44 17.52
C ARG A 131 25.78 -60.46 17.64
N TYR A 132 26.50 -60.72 16.55
CA TYR A 132 27.57 -61.72 16.48
C TYR A 132 28.62 -61.62 17.60
N LEU A 133 28.93 -60.40 18.06
CA LEU A 133 29.87 -60.14 19.17
C LEU A 133 29.45 -60.76 20.50
N TRP A 134 28.15 -60.97 20.73
CA TRP A 134 27.59 -61.42 22.00
C TRP A 134 26.92 -62.79 21.88
N GLN A 135 27.03 -63.44 20.72
CA GLN A 135 26.41 -64.73 20.47
C GLN A 135 27.22 -65.88 21.10
N LEU A 136 28.55 -65.75 21.09
CA LEU A 136 29.46 -66.69 21.71
C LEU A 136 30.31 -65.96 22.77
N PRO A 137 30.57 -66.58 23.94
CA PRO A 137 31.49 -66.06 24.94
C PRO A 137 32.94 -66.08 24.42
N TRP A 138 33.74 -65.10 24.82
CA TRP A 138 35.15 -64.97 24.41
C TRP A 138 36.07 -65.32 25.57
N TYR A 139 36.94 -66.30 25.36
CA TYR A 139 37.94 -66.73 26.35
C TYR A 139 39.34 -66.45 25.82
N MET A 140 40.26 -66.25 26.74
CA MET A 140 41.68 -66.05 26.42
C MET A 140 42.48 -67.16 27.08
N VAL A 141 43.39 -67.77 26.31
CA VAL A 141 44.34 -68.77 26.82
C VAL A 141 45.71 -68.11 26.94
N ILE A 142 46.26 -68.10 28.15
CA ILE A 142 47.57 -67.52 28.47
C ILE A 142 48.47 -68.56 29.12
N GLY A 143 49.78 -68.37 29.01
CA GLY A 143 50.78 -69.20 29.67
C GLY A 143 52.16 -69.06 29.03
N PRO A 144 53.23 -69.49 29.71
CA PRO A 144 54.60 -69.46 29.18
C PRO A 144 54.74 -70.13 27.81
N ALA A 145 55.77 -69.77 27.04
CA ALA A 145 56.13 -70.53 25.85
C ALA A 145 56.39 -72.01 26.23
N GLY A 146 55.81 -72.94 25.47
CA GLY A 146 55.91 -74.38 25.77
C GLY A 146 54.91 -74.92 26.80
N SER A 147 54.01 -74.12 27.39
CA SER A 147 53.02 -74.58 28.39
C SER A 147 51.90 -75.50 27.87
N GLY A 148 52.03 -76.12 26.70
CA GLY A 148 51.04 -77.05 26.15
C GLY A 148 49.75 -76.43 25.57
N LYS A 149 49.60 -75.09 25.52
CA LYS A 149 48.40 -74.36 25.03
C LYS A 149 47.81 -74.92 23.73
N THR A 150 48.62 -74.94 22.67
CA THR A 150 48.16 -75.32 21.33
C THR A 150 47.76 -76.79 21.28
N ALA A 151 48.43 -77.66 22.04
CA ALA A 151 48.07 -79.08 22.16
C ALA A 151 46.74 -79.26 22.90
N LEU A 152 46.55 -78.52 24.00
CA LEU A 152 45.30 -78.50 24.78
C LEU A 152 44.11 -78.04 23.92
N LEU A 153 44.27 -76.96 23.15
CA LEU A 153 43.22 -76.45 22.27
C LEU A 153 42.91 -77.40 21.13
N ARG A 154 43.93 -77.98 20.49
CA ARG A 154 43.75 -78.91 19.37
C ARG A 154 42.95 -80.14 19.75
N GLU A 155 43.22 -80.73 20.91
CA GLU A 155 42.58 -81.97 21.35
C GLU A 155 41.31 -81.75 22.18
N GLY A 156 41.20 -80.63 22.90
CA GLY A 156 40.10 -80.34 23.83
C GLY A 156 39.02 -79.42 23.30
N PHE A 157 39.32 -78.58 22.30
CA PHE A 157 38.40 -77.57 21.79
C PHE A 157 38.20 -77.68 20.27
N PRO A 158 37.17 -78.43 19.83
CA PRO A 158 36.83 -78.54 18.41
C PRO A 158 36.51 -77.15 17.83
N SER A 159 37.42 -76.63 17.00
CA SER A 159 37.38 -75.25 16.53
C SER A 159 37.98 -75.08 15.14
N ASP A 160 37.50 -74.06 14.44
CA ASP A 160 37.95 -73.67 13.11
C ASP A 160 38.68 -72.32 13.15
N ILE A 161 39.71 -72.16 12.30
CA ILE A 161 40.36 -70.87 12.04
C ILE A 161 39.72 -70.26 10.79
N ILE A 162 38.81 -69.31 10.99
CA ILE A 162 37.98 -68.75 9.92
C ILE A 162 38.68 -67.68 9.04
N TYR A 163 39.88 -67.24 9.43
CA TYR A 163 40.65 -66.26 8.69
C TYR A 163 42.15 -66.41 8.97
N THR A 164 42.91 -66.67 7.92
CA THR A 164 44.37 -66.55 7.88
C THR A 164 44.72 -65.44 6.87
N PRO A 165 45.65 -64.53 7.18
CA PRO A 165 46.08 -63.51 6.23
C PRO A 165 46.87 -64.15 5.07
N ASP A 166 46.58 -63.74 3.84
CA ASP A 166 47.35 -64.16 2.66
C ASP A 166 48.79 -63.65 2.78
N ALA A 167 49.78 -64.55 2.64
CA ALA A 167 51.19 -64.17 2.61
C ALA A 167 51.48 -63.36 1.34
N VAL A 168 51.55 -62.04 1.45
CA VAL A 168 51.88 -61.16 0.32
C VAL A 168 53.39 -61.03 0.21
N ARG A 169 53.99 -61.60 -0.85
CA ARG A 169 55.39 -61.37 -1.28
C ARG A 169 56.45 -61.65 -0.20
N GLY A 170 56.62 -62.90 0.22
CA GLY A 170 57.86 -63.38 0.85
C GLY A 170 58.15 -62.90 2.29
N THR A 171 57.31 -62.07 2.88
CA THR A 171 57.33 -61.77 4.32
C THR A 171 56.18 -62.49 5.02
N GLU A 172 56.49 -63.60 5.70
CA GLU A 172 55.53 -64.23 6.61
C GLU A 172 55.29 -63.28 7.80
N GLN A 173 54.09 -62.71 7.88
CA GLN A 173 53.70 -61.95 9.06
C GLN A 173 53.44 -62.90 10.22
N ARG A 174 54.30 -62.84 11.25
CA ARG A 174 54.11 -63.60 12.49
C ARG A 174 52.84 -63.15 13.20
N LEU A 175 51.94 -64.10 13.46
CA LEU A 175 50.72 -63.87 14.22
C LEU A 175 50.96 -64.22 15.68
N TYR A 176 50.78 -63.25 16.57
CA TYR A 176 50.94 -63.45 18.02
C TYR A 176 49.63 -63.83 18.72
N ILE A 177 48.48 -63.62 18.05
CA ILE A 177 47.15 -63.91 18.58
C ILE A 177 46.38 -64.69 17.52
N THR A 178 45.93 -65.89 17.86
CA THR A 178 45.16 -66.75 16.96
C THR A 178 43.77 -66.99 17.52
N PRO A 179 42.71 -66.44 16.92
CA PRO A 179 41.35 -66.69 17.38
C PRO A 179 40.80 -68.01 16.82
N HIS A 180 40.41 -68.91 17.71
CA HIS A 180 39.75 -70.18 17.44
C HIS A 180 38.23 -70.04 17.62
N VAL A 181 37.45 -70.39 16.60
CA VAL A 181 35.98 -70.31 16.65
C VAL A 181 35.41 -71.71 16.81
N GLY A 182 34.84 -71.99 17.99
CA GLY A 182 34.15 -73.25 18.27
C GLY A 182 32.63 -73.08 18.31
N GLN A 183 31.92 -74.17 18.62
CA GLN A 183 30.45 -74.15 18.72
C GLN A 183 29.93 -73.41 19.96
N GLN A 184 30.68 -73.48 21.08
CA GLN A 184 30.24 -72.94 22.37
C GLN A 184 30.94 -71.63 22.76
N ALA A 185 32.10 -71.33 22.19
CA ALA A 185 32.91 -70.15 22.55
C ALA A 185 33.84 -69.73 21.41
N ILE A 186 34.45 -68.56 21.56
CA ILE A 186 35.63 -68.15 20.80
C ILE A 186 36.79 -68.09 21.77
N ILE A 187 37.91 -68.74 21.43
CA ILE A 187 39.09 -68.79 22.28
C ILE A 187 40.25 -68.12 21.57
N PHE A 188 40.86 -67.12 22.20
CA PHE A 188 42.07 -66.50 21.69
C PHE A 188 43.29 -67.20 22.28
N ASP A 189 44.08 -67.85 21.41
CA ASP A 189 45.38 -68.41 21.76
C ASP A 189 46.44 -67.30 21.65
N ALA A 190 47.03 -66.92 22.78
CA ALA A 190 48.11 -65.93 22.84
C ALA A 190 49.47 -66.64 22.78
N ASP A 191 50.35 -66.21 21.85
CA ASP A 191 51.73 -66.69 21.80
C ASP A 191 52.41 -66.43 23.15
N GLY A 192 53.20 -67.38 23.64
CA GLY A 192 53.87 -67.30 24.94
C GLY A 192 54.82 -66.10 25.06
N ILE A 193 55.32 -65.58 23.94
CA ILE A 193 56.13 -64.34 23.90
C ILE A 193 55.34 -63.13 24.41
N LEU A 194 54.02 -63.08 24.16
CA LEU A 194 53.18 -61.98 24.67
C LEU A 194 53.03 -62.05 26.19
N CYS A 195 53.25 -63.21 26.81
CA CYS A 195 53.19 -63.35 28.26
C CYS A 195 54.46 -62.85 28.96
N GLU A 196 55.61 -62.70 28.27
CA GLU A 196 56.87 -62.30 28.89
C GLU A 196 56.84 -60.85 29.43
N PRO A 197 57.52 -60.54 30.57
CA PRO A 197 57.51 -59.19 31.15
C PRO A 197 58.05 -58.11 30.19
N ALA A 198 57.60 -56.86 30.39
CA ALA A 198 57.93 -55.71 29.53
C ALA A 198 59.42 -55.35 29.46
N GLU A 199 60.24 -55.83 30.41
CA GLU A 199 61.67 -55.51 30.49
C GLU A 199 62.52 -56.16 29.38
N THR A 200 61.98 -57.17 28.68
CA THR A 200 62.72 -57.98 27.70
C THR A 200 62.61 -57.46 26.26
N ASP A 201 61.44 -56.95 25.84
CA ASP A 201 61.18 -56.37 24.51
C ASP A 201 59.93 -55.45 24.55
N VAL A 202 60.01 -54.28 23.92
CA VAL A 202 58.95 -53.26 23.90
C VAL A 202 57.80 -53.67 22.95
N LEU A 203 58.11 -54.41 21.88
CA LEU A 203 57.11 -54.77 20.86
C LEU A 203 56.02 -55.70 21.43
N PRO A 204 56.32 -56.85 22.07
CA PRO A 204 55.31 -57.74 22.65
C PRO A 204 54.40 -57.05 23.67
N HIS A 205 54.98 -56.19 24.51
CA HIS A 205 54.22 -55.45 25.51
C HIS A 205 53.20 -54.49 24.87
N ARG A 206 53.62 -53.73 23.85
CA ARG A 206 52.69 -52.84 23.11
C ARG A 206 51.65 -53.61 22.30
N LEU A 207 52.01 -54.75 21.71
CA LEU A 207 51.06 -55.63 21.02
C LEU A 207 50.00 -56.19 21.99
N TRP A 208 50.42 -56.48 23.23
CA TRP A 208 49.55 -56.93 24.32
C TRP A 208 48.58 -55.83 24.77
N GLU A 209 49.07 -54.63 25.11
CA GLU A 209 48.22 -53.48 25.47
C GLU A 209 47.22 -53.15 24.36
N HIS A 210 47.71 -53.06 23.12
CA HIS A 210 46.87 -52.82 21.95
C HIS A 210 45.78 -53.88 21.77
N TRP A 211 46.05 -55.13 22.08
CA TRP A 211 45.05 -56.18 22.00
C TRP A 211 43.97 -56.03 23.08
N LEU A 212 44.36 -55.74 24.33
CA LEU A 212 43.42 -55.47 25.41
C LEU A 212 42.53 -54.27 25.09
N ASP A 213 43.13 -53.18 24.57
CA ASP A 213 42.41 -52.01 24.08
C ASP A 213 41.44 -52.37 22.96
N TRP A 214 41.88 -53.19 22.00
CA TRP A 214 41.03 -53.65 20.91
C TRP A 214 39.80 -54.43 21.44
N LEU A 215 39.98 -55.30 22.43
CA LEU A 215 38.89 -56.04 23.06
C LEU A 215 37.88 -55.09 23.73
N VAL A 216 38.34 -54.10 24.50
CA VAL A 216 37.47 -53.10 25.13
C VAL A 216 36.74 -52.25 24.09
N GLN A 217 37.42 -51.88 23.01
CA GLN A 217 36.82 -51.08 21.93
C GLN A 217 35.73 -51.84 21.16
N LYS A 218 35.95 -53.11 20.82
CA LYS A 218 35.00 -53.90 20.02
C LYS A 218 33.91 -54.53 20.87
N ARG A 219 34.21 -54.95 22.10
CA ARG A 219 33.32 -55.71 22.98
C ARG A 219 33.23 -55.06 24.37
N ALA A 220 32.89 -53.77 24.41
CA ALA A 220 32.97 -52.91 25.61
C ALA A 220 32.22 -53.36 26.88
N ARG A 221 31.13 -54.13 26.79
CA ARG A 221 30.33 -54.54 27.97
C ARG A 221 30.96 -55.70 28.76
N GLN A 222 31.40 -56.75 28.07
CA GLN A 222 32.13 -57.90 28.64
C GLN A 222 33.20 -58.30 27.62
N PRO A 223 34.40 -57.69 27.66
CA PRO A 223 35.44 -57.93 26.65
C PRO A 223 35.86 -59.40 26.57
N LEU A 224 35.92 -60.08 27.72
CA LEU A 224 36.15 -61.51 27.87
C LEU A 224 35.15 -62.11 28.88
N ASN A 225 34.95 -63.42 28.79
CA ASN A 225 34.08 -64.22 29.64
C ASN A 225 34.86 -65.13 30.60
N GLY A 226 36.15 -65.35 30.35
CA GLY A 226 37.05 -66.08 31.24
C GLY A 226 38.48 -66.19 30.70
N LEU A 227 39.40 -66.53 31.59
CA LEU A 227 40.81 -66.75 31.29
C LEU A 227 41.18 -68.20 31.59
N ILE A 228 41.91 -68.83 30.69
CA ILE A 228 42.44 -70.19 30.84
C ILE A 228 43.96 -70.05 30.94
N LEU A 229 44.49 -70.27 32.13
CA LEU A 229 45.90 -70.14 32.44
C LEU A 229 46.54 -71.54 32.36
N THR A 230 47.42 -71.74 31.40
CA THR A 230 48.10 -73.01 31.17
C THR A 230 49.48 -73.01 31.79
N LEU A 231 49.76 -74.03 32.59
CA LEU A 231 51.07 -74.24 33.21
C LEU A 231 51.58 -75.60 32.80
N ASP A 232 52.90 -75.68 32.62
CA ASP A 232 53.56 -76.96 32.47
C ASP A 232 53.82 -77.57 33.84
N LEU A 233 53.25 -78.74 34.11
CA LEU A 233 53.36 -79.37 35.43
C LEU A 233 54.80 -79.82 35.75
N PRO A 234 55.52 -80.55 34.86
CA PRO A 234 56.94 -80.85 35.05
C PRO A 234 57.79 -79.62 35.32
N ASP A 235 57.76 -78.59 34.45
CA ASP A 235 58.54 -77.35 34.63
C ASP A 235 58.22 -76.69 35.98
N LEU A 236 56.96 -76.65 36.40
CA LEU A 236 56.58 -76.10 37.69
C LEU A 236 57.20 -76.86 38.87
N LEU A 237 57.23 -78.19 38.80
CA LEU A 237 57.73 -79.05 39.87
C LEU A 237 59.26 -79.11 39.93
N THR A 238 59.95 -78.97 38.79
CA THR A 238 61.42 -78.95 38.72
C THR A 238 62.02 -77.55 38.78
N ALA A 239 61.20 -76.49 38.77
CA ALA A 239 61.69 -75.11 38.74
C ALA A 239 62.41 -74.69 40.02
N ASP A 240 63.63 -74.17 39.85
CA ASP A 240 64.37 -73.49 40.91
C ASP A 240 63.61 -72.26 41.44
N LYS A 241 63.94 -71.83 42.66
CA LYS A 241 63.30 -70.68 43.32
C LYS A 241 63.21 -69.45 42.40
N ARG A 242 64.30 -69.09 41.71
CA ARG A 242 64.34 -67.94 40.79
C ARG A 242 63.39 -68.11 39.59
N ARG A 243 63.29 -69.32 39.03
CA ARG A 243 62.40 -69.61 37.90
C ARG A 243 60.94 -69.55 38.33
N ARG A 244 60.62 -70.01 39.54
CA ARG A 244 59.28 -69.92 40.15
C ARG A 244 58.86 -68.48 40.43
N GLU A 245 59.73 -67.68 41.05
CA GLU A 245 59.47 -66.25 41.28
C GLU A 245 59.22 -65.50 39.96
N HIS A 246 60.02 -65.77 38.94
CA HIS A 246 59.82 -65.20 37.61
C HIS A 246 58.49 -65.62 36.97
N LEU A 247 58.10 -66.90 37.08
CA LEU A 247 56.82 -67.40 36.58
C LEU A 247 55.64 -66.71 37.27
N VAL A 248 55.68 -66.61 38.61
CA VAL A 248 54.64 -65.92 39.40
C VAL A 248 54.56 -64.44 39.01
N GLN A 249 55.69 -63.74 38.93
CA GLN A 249 55.73 -62.33 38.56
C GLN A 249 55.16 -62.10 37.16
N MET A 250 55.51 -62.95 36.19
CA MET A 250 55.02 -62.88 34.82
C MET A 250 53.50 -63.06 34.75
N LEU A 251 52.97 -64.13 35.38
CA LEU A 251 51.54 -64.42 35.36
C LEU A 251 50.73 -63.36 36.12
N ARG A 252 51.24 -62.91 37.27
CA ARG A 252 50.62 -61.85 38.07
C ARG A 252 50.57 -60.55 37.29
N SER A 253 51.67 -60.14 36.66
CA SER A 253 51.69 -58.95 35.78
C SER A 253 50.64 -59.05 34.69
N ARG A 254 50.49 -60.20 34.03
CA ARG A 254 49.48 -60.37 32.96
C ARG A 254 48.05 -60.36 33.47
N LEU A 255 47.78 -60.99 34.61
CA LEU A 255 46.46 -60.89 35.26
C LEU A 255 46.15 -59.43 35.66
N GLN A 256 47.15 -58.70 36.14
CA GLN A 256 47.01 -57.28 36.47
C GLN A 256 46.69 -56.43 35.24
N ASP A 257 47.43 -56.61 34.14
CA ASP A 257 47.24 -55.89 32.89
C ASP A 257 45.80 -56.09 32.38
N ILE A 258 45.34 -57.34 32.37
CA ILE A 258 43.98 -57.69 31.93
C ILE A 258 42.95 -57.01 32.83
N ARG A 259 43.12 -57.08 34.16
CA ARG A 259 42.18 -56.46 35.10
C ARG A 259 42.14 -54.93 34.95
N GLN A 260 43.30 -54.30 34.84
CA GLN A 260 43.43 -52.85 34.72
C GLN A 260 42.87 -52.30 33.40
N HIS A 261 43.04 -53.01 32.28
CA HIS A 261 42.53 -52.57 30.99
C HIS A 261 41.07 -52.93 30.77
N LEU A 262 40.67 -54.16 31.11
CA LEU A 262 39.31 -54.64 30.83
C LEU A 262 38.29 -54.20 31.87
N HIS A 263 38.73 -53.80 33.07
CA HIS A 263 37.89 -53.34 34.19
C HIS A 263 36.72 -54.30 34.52
N CYS A 264 36.94 -55.60 34.35
CA CYS A 264 35.96 -56.66 34.61
C CYS A 264 36.58 -57.75 35.47
N GLN A 265 35.79 -58.32 36.37
CA GLN A 265 36.17 -59.50 37.16
C GLN A 265 35.98 -60.75 36.29
N LEU A 266 37.05 -61.50 36.04
CA LEU A 266 37.04 -62.65 35.13
C LEU A 266 37.28 -63.96 35.89
N PRO A 267 36.57 -65.06 35.56
CA PRO A 267 36.94 -66.38 36.03
C PRO A 267 38.30 -66.78 35.47
N VAL A 268 39.20 -67.21 36.34
CA VAL A 268 40.50 -67.79 35.96
C VAL A 268 40.47 -69.28 36.22
N TYR A 269 40.70 -70.05 35.17
CA TYR A 269 40.82 -71.50 35.21
C TYR A 269 42.28 -71.88 35.02
N VAL A 270 42.88 -72.54 35.99
CA VAL A 270 44.27 -73.00 35.90
C VAL A 270 44.28 -74.43 35.37
N VAL A 271 44.98 -74.65 34.26
CA VAL A 271 45.11 -75.95 33.62
C VAL A 271 46.58 -76.37 33.64
N LEU A 272 46.88 -77.36 34.45
CA LEU A 272 48.16 -78.03 34.53
C LEU A 272 48.23 -79.03 33.37
N THR A 273 49.13 -78.77 32.44
CA THR A 273 49.32 -79.55 31.22
C THR A 273 50.51 -80.50 31.37
N ARG A 274 50.62 -81.44 30.43
CA ARG A 274 51.75 -82.39 30.33
C ARG A 274 51.93 -83.28 31.56
N LEU A 275 50.80 -83.67 32.18
CA LEU A 275 50.78 -84.67 33.26
C LEU A 275 51.46 -86.00 32.85
N ASP A 276 51.47 -86.30 31.55
CA ASP A 276 52.11 -87.47 30.96
C ASP A 276 53.63 -87.48 30.97
N LEU A 277 54.27 -86.33 31.20
CA LEU A 277 55.72 -86.26 31.33
C LEU A 277 56.19 -86.65 32.76
N LEU A 278 55.28 -86.87 33.71
CA LEU A 278 55.64 -87.47 34.98
C LEU A 278 55.86 -88.98 34.83
N HIS A 279 57.01 -89.45 35.30
CA HIS A 279 57.32 -90.87 35.25
C HIS A 279 56.27 -91.71 35.98
N GLY A 280 55.72 -92.72 35.31
CA GLY A 280 54.67 -93.61 35.83
C GLY A 280 53.24 -93.27 35.41
N PHE A 281 52.99 -92.14 34.74
CA PHE A 281 51.68 -91.80 34.17
C PHE A 281 51.11 -92.92 33.28
N ALA A 282 51.95 -93.46 32.38
CA ALA A 282 51.55 -94.52 31.45
C ALA A 282 51.12 -95.80 32.18
N ALA A 283 51.78 -96.14 33.28
CA ALA A 283 51.48 -97.36 34.04
C ALA A 283 50.10 -97.26 34.71
N LEU A 284 49.75 -96.06 35.19
CA LEU A 284 48.49 -95.81 35.88
C LEU A 284 47.30 -95.65 34.91
N PHE A 285 47.46 -94.89 33.83
CA PHE A 285 46.32 -94.45 33.01
C PHE A 285 46.14 -95.19 31.67
N ARG A 286 47.07 -96.05 31.27
CA ARG A 286 46.93 -96.81 30.00
C ARG A 286 45.73 -97.77 30.01
N SER A 287 45.33 -98.27 31.18
CA SER A 287 44.17 -99.16 31.34
C SER A 287 42.82 -98.45 31.35
N LEU A 288 42.79 -97.11 31.34
CA LEU A 288 41.52 -96.37 31.32
C LEU A 288 40.76 -96.58 30.01
N ASP A 289 39.46 -96.84 30.15
CA ASP A 289 38.53 -96.86 29.03
C ASP A 289 38.28 -95.43 28.48
N LYS A 290 37.53 -95.32 27.38
CA LYS A 290 37.24 -94.01 26.79
C LYS A 290 36.55 -93.06 27.78
N ARG A 291 35.65 -93.55 28.62
CA ARG A 291 34.95 -92.72 29.62
C ARG A 291 35.91 -92.18 30.67
N GLY A 292 36.78 -93.02 31.21
CA GLY A 292 37.82 -92.59 32.16
C GLY A 292 38.80 -91.59 31.55
N ARG A 293 39.20 -91.77 30.28
CA ARG A 293 40.07 -90.82 29.57
C ARG A 293 39.40 -89.48 29.28
N ASP A 294 38.10 -89.48 29.01
CA ASP A 294 37.35 -88.26 28.72
C ASP A 294 36.86 -87.56 30.02
N ALA A 295 36.99 -88.17 31.20
CA ALA A 295 36.57 -87.59 32.49
C ALA A 295 37.34 -86.31 32.82
N ILE A 296 36.82 -85.47 33.73
CA ILE A 296 37.54 -84.27 34.19
C ILE A 296 38.36 -84.64 35.43
N LEU A 297 39.64 -84.30 35.42
CA LEU A 297 40.53 -84.45 36.57
C LEU A 297 40.87 -83.07 37.12
N GLY A 298 40.31 -82.71 38.28
CA GLY A 298 40.53 -81.41 38.91
C GLY A 298 39.39 -81.00 39.84
N VAL A 299 39.48 -79.75 40.32
CA VAL A 299 38.48 -79.12 41.20
C VAL A 299 37.93 -77.86 40.56
N THR A 300 36.61 -77.72 40.58
CA THR A 300 35.90 -76.47 40.26
C THR A 300 35.45 -75.86 41.58
N PHE A 301 35.90 -74.64 41.88
CA PHE A 301 35.65 -74.02 43.17
C PHE A 301 34.21 -73.52 43.32
N THR A 302 33.72 -73.25 44.52
CA THR A 302 32.45 -72.52 44.70
C THR A 302 32.57 -71.04 44.28
N ARG A 303 31.47 -70.37 43.94
CA ARG A 303 31.49 -69.05 43.28
C ARG A 303 32.20 -67.96 44.10
N HIS A 304 32.00 -67.96 45.42
CA HIS A 304 32.57 -66.97 46.33
C HIS A 304 33.84 -67.49 47.04
N ALA A 305 34.40 -68.62 46.61
CA ALA A 305 35.56 -69.23 47.25
C ALA A 305 36.82 -68.36 47.23
N HIS A 306 36.90 -67.41 46.29
CA HIS A 306 37.98 -66.45 46.16
C HIS A 306 37.84 -65.25 47.11
N GLU A 307 36.65 -64.99 47.67
CA GLU A 307 36.39 -63.84 48.57
C GLU A 307 36.82 -64.13 50.02
N ASN A 308 36.75 -65.40 50.45
CA ASN A 308 36.99 -65.83 51.85
C ASN A 308 38.12 -66.86 51.99
N ASP A 309 39.00 -67.01 50.99
CA ASP A 309 40.06 -68.03 50.94
C ASP A 309 39.59 -69.51 50.98
N ASP A 310 38.29 -69.78 50.82
CA ASP A 310 37.73 -71.15 50.84
C ASP A 310 38.32 -72.04 49.73
N TRP A 311 38.82 -71.45 48.64
CA TRP A 311 39.49 -72.17 47.54
C TRP A 311 40.66 -73.05 48.04
N ARG A 312 41.38 -72.63 49.09
CA ARG A 312 42.48 -73.40 49.68
C ARG A 312 41.99 -74.71 50.28
N SER A 313 40.86 -74.65 50.99
CA SER A 313 40.24 -75.80 51.63
C SER A 313 39.68 -76.78 50.61
N GLU A 314 39.01 -76.27 49.56
CA GLU A 314 38.45 -77.07 48.47
C GLU A 314 39.56 -77.74 47.64
N LEU A 315 40.67 -77.04 47.38
CA LEU A 315 41.84 -77.59 46.67
C LEU A 315 42.50 -78.71 47.48
N SER A 316 42.72 -78.47 48.78
CA SER A 316 43.33 -79.43 49.70
C SER A 316 42.47 -80.70 49.83
N ALA A 317 41.14 -80.53 49.94
CA ALA A 317 40.20 -81.65 50.00
C ALA A 317 40.23 -82.51 48.72
N PHE A 318 40.29 -81.88 47.54
CA PHE A 318 40.45 -82.61 46.28
C PHE A 318 41.77 -83.39 46.23
N TRP A 319 42.92 -82.75 46.52
CA TRP A 319 44.23 -83.43 46.46
C TRP A 319 44.35 -84.56 47.49
N GLN A 320 43.82 -84.37 48.70
CA GLN A 320 43.79 -85.41 49.72
C GLN A 320 42.94 -86.60 49.28
N SER A 321 41.70 -86.37 48.82
CA SER A 321 40.81 -87.44 48.38
C SER A 321 41.36 -88.19 47.16
N TRP A 322 41.95 -87.48 46.19
CA TRP A 322 42.57 -88.09 45.02
C TRP A 322 43.83 -88.88 45.41
N GLY A 323 44.66 -88.34 46.31
CA GLY A 323 45.83 -89.03 46.84
C GLY A 323 45.49 -90.30 47.62
N GLU A 324 44.44 -90.27 48.45
CA GLU A 324 43.91 -91.44 49.17
C GLU A 324 43.39 -92.50 48.21
N GLN A 325 42.63 -92.12 47.17
CA GLN A 325 42.16 -93.04 46.14
C GLN A 325 43.32 -93.72 45.40
N LEU A 326 44.36 -92.95 45.04
CA LEU A 326 45.56 -93.49 44.41
C LEU A 326 46.33 -94.43 45.36
N ASN A 327 46.48 -94.08 46.63
CA ASN A 327 47.13 -94.93 47.63
C ASN A 327 46.36 -96.24 47.87
N HIS A 328 45.03 -96.19 47.90
CA HIS A 328 44.19 -97.38 48.06
C HIS A 328 44.23 -98.30 46.84
N ALA A 329 44.29 -97.73 45.63
CA ALA A 329 44.40 -98.51 44.39
C ALA A 329 45.82 -99.07 44.12
N LEU A 330 46.84 -98.48 44.76
CA LEU A 330 48.25 -98.78 44.49
C LEU A 330 48.64 -100.26 44.72
N PRO A 331 48.25 -100.94 45.83
CA PRO A 331 48.60 -102.34 46.04
C PRO A 331 48.11 -103.27 44.93
N ASP A 332 46.84 -103.12 44.52
CA ASP A 332 46.23 -103.93 43.45
C ASP A 332 46.89 -103.69 42.09
N LEU A 333 47.24 -102.44 41.80
CA LEU A 333 47.95 -102.06 40.57
C LEU A 333 49.40 -102.57 40.56
N MET A 334 50.09 -102.58 41.70
CA MET A 334 51.45 -103.12 41.83
C MET A 334 51.50 -104.66 41.69
N LEU A 335 50.43 -105.36 42.13
CA LEU A 335 50.31 -106.80 41.96
C LEU A 335 50.09 -107.19 40.50
N THR A 336 49.29 -106.42 39.76
CA THR A 336 48.93 -106.68 38.36
C THR A 336 50.02 -106.28 37.34
N GLN A 337 50.82 -105.24 37.62
CA GLN A 337 51.83 -104.71 36.69
C GLN A 337 53.29 -104.89 37.18
N GLY A 338 53.81 -106.12 37.13
CA GLY A 338 55.12 -106.48 37.69
C GLY A 338 56.33 -105.64 37.25
N HIS A 339 56.38 -105.22 35.98
CA HIS A 339 57.49 -104.45 35.42
C HIS A 339 57.39 -102.92 35.63
N SER A 340 56.30 -102.40 36.19
CA SER A 340 56.04 -100.96 36.34
C SER A 340 55.78 -100.52 37.78
N ARG A 341 56.12 -101.36 38.77
CA ARG A 341 55.90 -101.11 40.20
C ARG A 341 56.59 -99.84 40.72
N SER A 342 57.86 -99.65 40.37
CA SER A 342 58.63 -98.44 40.76
C SER A 342 58.03 -97.18 40.15
N ALA A 343 57.61 -97.26 38.88
CA ALA A 343 56.99 -96.15 38.16
C ALA A 343 55.64 -95.76 38.79
N LEU A 344 54.78 -96.74 39.13
CA LEU A 344 53.51 -96.49 39.82
C LEU A 344 53.71 -95.82 41.19
N PHE A 345 54.63 -96.35 42.00
CA PHE A 345 54.93 -95.76 43.31
C PHE A 345 55.46 -94.33 43.17
N SER A 346 56.42 -94.12 42.27
CA SER A 346 56.99 -92.80 42.01
C SER A 346 55.91 -91.80 41.59
N PHE A 347 55.02 -92.17 40.65
CA PHE A 347 53.93 -91.29 40.21
C PHE A 347 53.03 -90.84 41.38
N VAL A 348 52.58 -91.78 42.22
CA VAL A 348 51.71 -91.45 43.38
C VAL A 348 52.40 -90.48 44.34
N ARG A 349 53.71 -90.63 44.58
CA ARG A 349 54.48 -89.71 45.43
C ARG A 349 54.72 -88.35 44.78
N GLN A 350 54.99 -88.30 43.48
CA GLN A 350 55.12 -87.06 42.71
C GLN A 350 53.83 -86.22 42.77
N ILE A 351 52.66 -86.87 42.64
CA ILE A 351 51.37 -86.20 42.75
C ILE A 351 51.12 -85.67 44.17
N GLN A 352 51.44 -86.42 45.22
CA GLN A 352 51.31 -85.94 46.60
C GLN A 352 52.20 -84.70 46.84
N GLY A 353 53.44 -84.71 46.36
CA GLY A 353 54.36 -83.56 46.49
C GLY A 353 53.98 -82.34 45.65
N SER A 354 53.08 -82.48 44.67
CA SER A 354 52.65 -81.37 43.81
C SER A 354 51.72 -80.37 44.50
N HIS A 355 50.98 -80.80 45.53
CA HIS A 355 49.99 -79.99 46.22
C HIS A 355 50.58 -78.68 46.78
N ASP A 356 51.63 -78.78 47.59
CA ASP A 356 52.18 -77.62 48.31
C ASP A 356 52.77 -76.59 47.35
N MET A 357 53.37 -77.05 46.25
CA MET A 357 53.89 -76.19 45.19
C MET A 357 52.76 -75.43 44.50
N LEU A 358 51.66 -76.12 44.19
CA LEU A 358 50.49 -75.53 43.54
C LEU A 358 49.76 -74.55 44.47
N ALA A 359 49.58 -74.91 45.74
CA ALA A 359 48.97 -74.05 46.74
C ALA A 359 49.78 -72.75 46.91
N THR A 360 51.11 -72.86 47.03
CA THR A 360 52.01 -71.69 47.16
C THR A 360 52.00 -70.82 45.91
N LEU A 361 51.95 -71.41 44.72
CA LEU A 361 51.87 -70.66 43.46
C LEU A 361 50.55 -69.91 43.35
N LEU A 362 49.41 -70.58 43.60
CA LEU A 362 48.09 -69.96 43.54
C LEU A 362 47.96 -68.84 44.58
N ASP A 363 48.51 -69.05 45.77
CA ASP A 363 48.53 -68.04 46.82
C ASP A 363 49.30 -66.79 46.37
N SER A 364 50.50 -66.99 45.84
CA SER A 364 51.35 -65.89 45.36
C SER A 364 50.75 -65.15 44.14
N LEU A 365 49.89 -65.81 43.36
CA LEU A 365 49.17 -65.20 42.24
C LEU A 365 47.97 -64.34 42.68
N LEU A 366 47.29 -64.73 43.76
CA LEU A 366 46.10 -64.06 44.27
C LEU A 366 46.42 -62.96 45.31
N ASP A 367 47.64 -62.95 45.86
CA ASP A 367 48.05 -62.00 46.88
C ASP A 367 48.01 -60.52 46.42
N GLY A 368 47.63 -59.62 47.35
CA GLY A 368 47.62 -58.15 47.22
C GLY A 368 46.24 -57.48 47.14
N GLU A 369 46.10 -56.30 47.75
CA GLU A 369 44.84 -55.51 47.84
C GLU A 369 44.19 -55.17 46.48
N ASN A 370 44.98 -55.24 45.42
CA ASN A 370 44.60 -54.92 44.05
C ASN A 370 44.58 -56.17 43.15
N MET A 371 44.38 -57.38 43.68
CA MET A 371 44.31 -58.63 42.91
C MET A 371 43.00 -59.38 43.16
N ASP A 372 41.88 -58.74 42.80
CA ASP A 372 40.56 -59.37 42.81
C ASP A 372 40.33 -60.22 41.55
N VAL A 373 40.92 -61.42 41.55
CA VAL A 373 40.82 -62.42 40.49
C VAL A 373 39.94 -63.57 40.96
N MET A 374 38.89 -63.88 40.20
CA MET A 374 37.98 -64.97 40.55
C MET A 374 38.58 -66.33 40.11
N LEU A 375 39.38 -66.94 40.99
CA LEU A 375 39.88 -68.30 40.77
C LEU A 375 38.70 -69.29 40.71
N ARG A 376 38.48 -69.94 39.56
CA ARG A 376 37.29 -70.77 39.32
C ARG A 376 37.56 -72.28 39.34
N GLY A 377 38.79 -72.71 39.08
CA GLY A 377 39.15 -74.11 39.19
C GLY A 377 40.58 -74.43 38.77
N VAL A 378 41.04 -75.62 39.17
CA VAL A 378 42.36 -76.16 38.85
C VAL A 378 42.18 -77.55 38.25
N TYR A 379 42.72 -77.79 37.05
CA TYR A 379 42.55 -79.02 36.30
C TYR A 379 43.88 -79.58 35.83
N LEU A 380 43.97 -80.91 35.72
CA LEU A 380 45.13 -81.61 35.19
C LEU A 380 44.78 -82.26 33.85
N THR A 381 45.67 -82.11 32.87
CA THR A 381 45.44 -82.58 31.50
C THR A 381 46.69 -83.19 30.90
N SER A 382 46.47 -84.08 29.93
CA SER A 382 47.51 -84.60 29.08
C SER A 382 46.98 -84.72 27.65
N SER A 383 47.49 -83.88 26.75
CA SER A 383 46.97 -83.80 25.38
C SER A 383 47.81 -84.59 24.38
N LEU A 384 49.15 -84.52 24.48
CA LEU A 384 50.09 -85.20 23.58
C LEU A 384 51.20 -85.86 24.39
N GLN A 385 51.29 -87.19 24.32
CA GLN A 385 52.34 -87.96 24.98
C GLN A 385 53.63 -87.98 24.17
N ARG A 386 54.39 -86.89 24.24
CA ARG A 386 55.66 -86.72 23.52
C ARG A 386 56.67 -85.98 24.38
N GLY A 387 57.90 -86.47 24.40
CA GLY A 387 59.00 -85.84 25.14
C GLY A 387 59.66 -86.77 26.14
N GLN A 388 60.61 -86.22 26.89
CA GLN A 388 61.30 -86.90 27.99
C GLN A 388 60.41 -86.85 29.23
N MET A 389 60.24 -88.01 29.89
CA MET A 389 59.55 -88.12 31.17
C MET A 389 60.55 -87.92 32.30
N ASP A 390 60.18 -87.08 33.26
CA ASP A 390 60.95 -86.79 34.45
C ASP A 390 60.42 -87.60 35.64
N ASP A 391 61.33 -88.22 36.40
CA ASP A 391 61.03 -88.81 37.69
C ASP A 391 61.50 -87.86 38.79
N ILE A 392 60.61 -86.94 39.17
CA ILE A 392 60.91 -85.82 40.08
C ILE A 392 61.17 -86.34 41.50
N PHE A 393 60.49 -87.43 41.89
CA PHE A 393 60.68 -88.07 43.19
C PHE A 393 62.07 -88.70 43.31
N MET A 394 62.52 -89.44 42.28
CA MET A 394 63.87 -90.00 42.27
C MET A 394 64.94 -88.92 42.13
N GLN A 395 64.69 -87.88 41.34
CA GLN A 395 65.64 -86.75 41.19
C GLN A 395 65.80 -85.96 42.49
N SER A 396 64.70 -85.64 43.19
CA SER A 396 64.76 -84.95 44.49
C SER A 396 65.46 -85.79 45.56
N ALA A 397 65.17 -87.09 45.63
CA ALA A 397 65.88 -88.01 46.51
C ALA A 397 67.37 -88.10 46.15
N ALA A 398 67.71 -88.24 44.86
CA ALA A 398 69.09 -88.29 44.39
C ALA A 398 69.85 -87.00 44.74
N HIS A 399 69.22 -85.82 44.59
CA HIS A 399 69.83 -84.54 44.97
C HIS A 399 70.07 -84.44 46.49
N GLN A 400 69.11 -84.86 47.32
CA GLN A 400 69.24 -84.86 48.79
C GLN A 400 70.41 -85.74 49.26
N TYR A 401 70.62 -86.89 48.63
CA TYR A 401 71.70 -87.83 48.97
C TYR A 401 72.97 -87.69 48.09
N ARG A 402 73.03 -86.67 47.22
CA ARG A 402 74.15 -86.41 46.28
C ARG A 402 74.50 -87.59 45.36
N LEU A 403 73.49 -88.33 44.92
CA LEU A 403 73.62 -89.43 43.95
C LEU A 403 73.60 -88.88 42.50
N GLY A 404 74.18 -89.63 41.55
CA GLY A 404 74.19 -89.24 40.13
C GLY A 404 72.79 -89.25 39.48
N SER A 405 72.62 -88.54 38.36
CA SER A 405 71.35 -88.45 37.65
C SER A 405 70.94 -89.79 36.99
N SER A 406 69.68 -90.18 37.18
CA SER A 406 69.08 -91.37 36.56
C SER A 406 68.78 -91.10 35.07
N PRO A 407 68.87 -92.11 34.17
CA PRO A 407 68.51 -91.93 32.77
C PRO A 407 67.04 -91.55 32.59
N LEU A 408 66.80 -90.52 31.76
CA LEU A 408 65.45 -90.05 31.40
C LEU A 408 64.80 -91.03 30.41
N VAL A 409 63.53 -91.38 30.64
CA VAL A 409 62.73 -92.25 29.77
C VAL A 409 61.90 -91.38 28.83
N ALA A 410 61.90 -91.63 27.52
CA ALA A 410 61.11 -90.87 26.56
C ALA A 410 59.86 -91.64 26.07
N TRP A 411 58.81 -90.91 25.69
CA TRP A 411 57.63 -91.50 25.04
C TRP A 411 57.97 -92.06 23.64
N PRO A 412 57.40 -93.22 23.24
CA PRO A 412 57.48 -93.69 21.86
C PRO A 412 56.75 -92.74 20.89
N LEU A 413 57.29 -92.56 19.68
CA LEU A 413 56.83 -91.53 18.71
C LEU A 413 55.44 -91.78 18.09
N VAL A 414 54.79 -92.92 18.33
CA VAL A 414 53.65 -93.42 17.53
C VAL A 414 52.29 -93.31 18.24
N ASP A 415 52.24 -93.40 19.58
CA ASP A 415 50.98 -93.48 20.32
C ASP A 415 50.72 -92.20 21.14
N THR A 416 49.68 -91.46 20.78
CA THR A 416 49.17 -90.34 21.60
C THR A 416 47.65 -90.41 21.71
N ALA A 417 47.12 -90.25 22.92
CA ALA A 417 45.70 -90.14 23.20
C ALA A 417 45.45 -89.01 24.22
N PRO A 418 44.42 -88.16 24.04
CA PRO A 418 44.10 -87.13 25.01
C PRO A 418 43.49 -87.75 26.27
N TYR A 419 44.03 -87.38 27.43
CA TYR A 419 43.53 -87.68 28.76
C TYR A 419 43.05 -86.40 29.44
N PHE A 420 41.87 -86.49 30.05
CA PHE A 420 41.21 -85.46 30.83
C PHE A 420 40.96 -84.13 30.10
N THR A 421 41.04 -84.15 28.77
CA THR A 421 41.02 -82.95 27.93
C THR A 421 39.68 -82.73 27.21
N ARG A 422 39.01 -83.81 26.76
CA ARG A 422 37.84 -83.71 25.87
C ARG A 422 36.59 -83.11 26.51
N ASN A 423 36.23 -83.52 27.73
CA ASN A 423 35.05 -82.96 28.42
C ASN A 423 35.37 -81.68 29.21
N LEU A 424 36.65 -81.35 29.41
CA LEU A 424 37.07 -80.20 30.21
C LEU A 424 36.51 -78.87 29.69
N PHE A 425 36.62 -78.62 28.38
CA PHE A 425 36.07 -77.41 27.77
C PHE A 425 34.53 -77.34 27.87
N PRO A 426 33.76 -78.31 27.36
CA PRO A 426 32.31 -78.19 27.32
C PRO A 426 31.61 -78.31 28.68
N GLN A 427 32.17 -79.06 29.64
CA GLN A 427 31.49 -79.34 30.92
C GLN A 427 32.02 -78.52 32.10
N ALA A 428 33.24 -77.98 32.03
CA ALA A 428 33.80 -77.15 33.11
C ALA A 428 34.17 -75.74 32.65
N LEU A 429 35.13 -75.57 31.73
CA LEU A 429 35.68 -74.25 31.39
C LEU A 429 34.65 -73.31 30.72
N LEU A 430 33.81 -73.86 29.85
CA LEU A 430 32.83 -73.11 29.05
C LEU A 430 31.39 -73.28 29.54
N ALA A 431 31.16 -74.04 30.61
CA ALA A 431 29.82 -74.37 31.11
C ALA A 431 29.06 -73.14 31.64
N GLU A 432 29.78 -72.14 32.15
CA GLU A 432 29.23 -70.94 32.78
C GLU A 432 29.66 -69.65 32.05
N PRO A 433 29.13 -69.36 30.85
CA PRO A 433 29.62 -68.27 30.00
C PRO A 433 29.33 -66.86 30.54
N ASN A 434 28.39 -66.70 31.48
CA ASN A 434 27.96 -65.40 32.02
C ASN A 434 28.51 -65.11 33.42
N LEU A 435 29.55 -65.82 33.84
CA LEU A 435 30.14 -65.65 35.17
C LEU A 435 30.99 -64.37 35.28
N SER A 436 31.53 -63.88 34.16
CA SER A 436 32.31 -62.64 34.09
C SER A 436 31.49 -61.39 34.44
N GLY A 437 32.06 -60.51 35.27
CA GLY A 437 31.50 -59.19 35.55
C GLY A 437 31.43 -58.30 34.30
N GLU A 438 30.50 -57.34 34.29
CA GLU A 438 30.48 -56.29 33.26
C GLU A 438 31.61 -55.29 33.51
N ASN A 439 32.14 -54.70 32.43
CA ASN A 439 33.12 -53.63 32.53
C ASN A 439 32.53 -52.43 33.31
N SER A 440 33.17 -52.08 34.42
CA SER A 440 32.67 -51.05 35.35
C SER A 440 32.65 -49.64 34.75
N VAL A 441 33.60 -49.32 33.87
CA VAL A 441 33.67 -48.03 33.14
C VAL A 441 32.53 -47.91 32.14
N TRP A 442 32.24 -48.99 31.40
CA TRP A 442 31.10 -49.04 30.49
C TRP A 442 29.78 -48.87 31.26
N LEU A 443 29.61 -49.58 32.37
CA LEU A 443 28.42 -49.52 33.21
C LEU A 443 28.19 -48.11 33.75
N GLY A 444 29.24 -47.44 34.24
CA GLY A 444 29.18 -46.06 34.72
C GLY A 444 28.77 -45.07 33.62
N ASN A 445 29.35 -45.19 32.42
CA ASN A 445 29.02 -44.35 31.27
C ASN A 445 27.59 -44.61 30.76
N ALA A 446 27.14 -45.85 30.72
CA ALA A 446 25.79 -46.22 30.34
C ALA A 446 24.75 -45.64 31.33
N ARG A 447 25.01 -45.75 32.63
CA ARG A 447 24.18 -45.15 33.69
C ARG A 447 24.12 -43.63 33.58
N ARG A 448 25.25 -42.95 33.40
CA ARG A 448 25.28 -41.48 33.20
C ARG A 448 24.49 -41.04 31.97
N ARG A 449 24.61 -41.75 30.85
CA ARG A 449 23.80 -41.47 29.65
C ARG A 449 22.32 -41.68 29.92
N MET A 450 21.95 -42.78 30.57
CA MET A 450 20.57 -43.06 30.95
C MET A 450 20.01 -41.98 31.89
N MET A 451 20.79 -41.54 32.88
CA MET A 451 20.44 -40.44 33.79
C MET A 451 20.28 -39.11 33.05
N ALA A 452 21.15 -38.80 32.10
CA ALA A 452 21.03 -37.59 31.28
C ALA A 452 19.78 -37.62 30.39
N PHE A 453 19.48 -38.77 29.76
CA PHE A 453 18.24 -38.95 29.00
C PHE A 453 17.00 -38.87 29.90
N SER A 454 17.02 -39.47 31.10
CA SER A 454 15.90 -39.38 32.03
C SER A 454 15.71 -37.95 32.54
N ALA A 455 16.79 -37.22 32.87
CA ALA A 455 16.72 -35.83 33.29
C ALA A 455 16.17 -34.91 32.18
N ALA A 456 16.66 -35.07 30.94
CA ALA A 456 16.13 -34.34 29.79
C ALA A 456 14.64 -34.65 29.56
N SER A 457 14.24 -35.92 29.71
CA SER A 457 12.83 -36.32 29.60
C SER A 457 11.97 -35.74 30.72
N ALA A 458 12.48 -35.67 31.95
CA ALA A 458 11.77 -35.08 33.08
C ALA A 458 11.55 -33.58 32.89
N VAL A 459 12.57 -32.84 32.41
CA VAL A 459 12.43 -31.42 32.07
C VAL A 459 11.39 -31.21 30.97
N LEU A 460 11.42 -32.04 29.92
CA LEU A 460 10.40 -32.01 28.85
C LEU A 460 8.99 -32.27 29.37
N VAL A 461 8.82 -33.23 30.28
CA VAL A 461 7.51 -33.52 30.91
C VAL A 461 7.03 -32.35 31.76
N VAL A 462 7.91 -31.72 32.54
CA VAL A 462 7.56 -30.54 33.35
C VAL A 462 7.16 -29.36 32.46
N LEU A 463 7.90 -29.10 31.38
CA LEU A 463 7.55 -28.04 30.42
C LEU A 463 6.21 -28.32 29.71
N ALA A 464 5.96 -29.58 29.32
CA ALA A 464 4.70 -29.98 28.71
C ALA A 464 3.52 -29.84 29.68
N ALA A 465 3.68 -30.26 30.94
CA ALA A 465 2.67 -30.11 31.98
C ALA A 465 2.39 -28.64 32.30
N GLY A 466 3.44 -27.80 32.38
CA GLY A 466 3.30 -26.36 32.58
C GLY A 466 2.57 -25.67 31.43
N GLY A 467 2.92 -26.01 30.18
CA GLY A 467 2.21 -25.54 28.99
C GLY A 467 0.73 -25.94 29.02
N TRP A 468 0.45 -27.23 29.25
CA TRP A 468 -0.92 -27.75 29.34
C TRP A 468 -1.74 -27.05 30.44
N HIS A 469 -1.16 -26.83 31.62
CA HIS A 469 -1.83 -26.13 32.73
C HIS A 469 -2.14 -24.66 32.40
N HIS A 470 -1.20 -23.95 31.78
CA HIS A 470 -1.42 -22.56 31.35
C HIS A 470 -2.59 -22.45 30.36
N TYR A 471 -2.60 -23.30 29.35
CA TYR A 471 -3.66 -23.32 28.34
C TYR A 471 -5.02 -23.78 28.90
N TYR A 472 -5.03 -24.72 29.85
CA TYR A 472 -6.24 -25.09 30.59
C TYR A 472 -6.84 -23.89 31.32
N ASN A 473 -6.03 -23.15 32.08
CA ASN A 473 -6.50 -22.02 32.87
C ASN A 473 -6.98 -20.85 31.98
N SER A 474 -6.26 -20.58 30.89
CA SER A 474 -6.68 -19.59 29.89
C SER A 474 -8.06 -19.93 29.31
N ASN A 475 -8.25 -21.18 28.88
CA ASN A 475 -9.50 -21.67 28.32
C ASN A 475 -10.66 -21.69 29.33
N TRP A 476 -10.39 -22.05 30.58
CA TRP A 476 -11.35 -21.99 31.69
C TRP A 476 -11.80 -20.55 31.98
N SER A 477 -10.85 -19.61 32.08
CA SER A 477 -11.14 -18.20 32.31
C SER A 477 -11.96 -17.55 31.19
N ALA A 478 -11.72 -17.95 29.94
CA ALA A 478 -12.50 -17.52 28.79
C ALA A 478 -13.93 -18.06 28.87
N GLY A 479 -14.12 -19.32 29.30
CA GLY A 479 -15.46 -19.89 29.48
C GLY A 479 -16.27 -19.21 30.58
N LEU A 480 -15.63 -18.86 31.70
CA LEU A 480 -16.27 -18.07 32.76
C LEU A 480 -16.70 -16.68 32.26
N ARG A 481 -15.86 -16.02 31.46
CA ARG A 481 -16.20 -14.73 30.83
C ARG A 481 -17.40 -14.85 29.89
N VAL A 482 -17.45 -15.90 29.05
CA VAL A 482 -18.62 -16.14 28.19
C VAL A 482 -19.88 -16.32 29.03
N LEU A 483 -19.82 -17.09 30.12
CA LEU A 483 -20.98 -17.32 30.98
C LEU A 483 -21.45 -16.04 31.67
N GLU A 484 -20.53 -15.21 32.16
CA GLU A 484 -20.83 -13.91 32.77
C GLU A 484 -21.53 -13.00 31.77
N GLN A 485 -21.00 -12.88 30.55
CA GLN A 485 -21.58 -12.04 29.51
C GLN A 485 -22.92 -12.58 28.96
N ALA A 486 -23.10 -13.91 28.88
CA ALA A 486 -24.37 -14.51 28.53
C ALA A 486 -25.47 -14.19 29.57
N ARG A 487 -25.12 -14.18 30.86
CA ARG A 487 -26.03 -13.74 31.93
C ARG A 487 -26.35 -12.24 31.82
N ALA A 488 -25.36 -11.41 31.53
CA ALA A 488 -25.57 -9.99 31.30
C ALA A 488 -26.52 -9.74 30.12
N PHE A 489 -26.36 -10.45 29.00
CA PHE A 489 -27.28 -10.39 27.87
C PHE A 489 -28.72 -10.75 28.24
N MET A 490 -28.93 -11.85 28.98
CA MET A 490 -30.27 -12.27 29.41
C MET A 490 -30.96 -11.30 30.38
N ALA A 491 -30.19 -10.46 31.08
CA ALA A 491 -30.71 -9.49 32.04
C ALA A 491 -31.13 -8.15 31.40
N VAL A 492 -30.75 -7.88 30.15
CA VAL A 492 -31.03 -6.61 29.47
C VAL A 492 -32.40 -6.67 28.79
N PRO A 493 -33.35 -5.78 29.11
CA PRO A 493 -34.64 -5.74 28.43
C PRO A 493 -34.49 -5.24 26.98
N PRO A 494 -35.35 -5.68 26.04
CA PRO A 494 -35.31 -5.19 24.67
C PRO A 494 -35.56 -3.67 24.63
N PRO A 495 -34.75 -2.89 23.87
CA PRO A 495 -34.93 -1.45 23.75
C PRO A 495 -36.31 -1.11 23.17
N GLN A 496 -36.96 -0.09 23.75
CA GLN A 496 -38.23 0.45 23.26
C GLN A 496 -37.98 1.70 22.40
N GLY A 497 -38.67 1.80 21.26
CA GLY A 497 -38.54 2.92 20.31
C GLY A 497 -37.91 2.53 18.97
N THR A 498 -37.96 3.45 18.00
CA THR A 498 -37.24 3.31 16.73
C THR A 498 -35.80 3.78 16.91
N ASP A 499 -34.84 2.95 16.51
CA ASP A 499 -33.42 3.24 16.57
C ASP A 499 -32.92 3.54 15.15
N ASP A 500 -32.35 4.73 14.96
CA ASP A 500 -31.84 5.21 13.68
C ASP A 500 -30.29 5.21 13.60
N TYR A 501 -29.61 5.01 14.74
CA TYR A 501 -28.15 5.16 14.87
C TYR A 501 -27.45 3.94 15.49
N GLY A 502 -28.22 2.96 15.98
CA GLY A 502 -27.72 1.71 16.58
C GLY A 502 -27.38 1.79 18.06
N ASN A 503 -27.48 2.98 18.67
CA ASN A 503 -27.07 3.21 20.06
C ASN A 503 -27.99 2.53 21.07
N LEU A 504 -29.26 2.32 20.74
CA LEU A 504 -30.20 1.62 21.62
C LEU A 504 -29.92 0.10 21.66
N GLN A 505 -29.19 -0.44 20.68
CA GLN A 505 -28.81 -1.85 20.64
C GLN A 505 -27.54 -2.17 21.46
N LEU A 506 -26.72 -1.17 21.82
CA LEU A 506 -25.44 -1.37 22.49
C LEU A 506 -25.52 -2.22 23.78
N PRO A 507 -26.50 -2.01 24.70
CA PRO A 507 -26.60 -2.83 25.91
C PRO A 507 -26.84 -4.33 25.63
N LEU A 508 -27.44 -4.67 24.48
CA LEU A 508 -27.63 -6.05 24.05
C LEU A 508 -26.42 -6.58 23.26
N LEU A 509 -25.80 -5.75 22.43
CA LEU A 509 -24.68 -6.14 21.56
C LEU A 509 -23.36 -6.28 22.31
N ASN A 510 -23.07 -5.40 23.27
CA ASN A 510 -21.79 -5.38 23.99
C ASN A 510 -21.51 -6.71 24.72
N PRO A 511 -22.44 -7.27 25.53
CA PRO A 511 -22.17 -8.54 26.20
C PRO A 511 -21.92 -9.69 25.21
N VAL A 512 -22.72 -9.76 24.14
CA VAL A 512 -22.56 -10.84 23.16
C VAL A 512 -21.26 -10.69 22.36
N ARG A 513 -20.85 -9.46 22.01
CA ARG A 513 -19.54 -9.18 21.41
C ARG A 513 -18.41 -9.62 22.33
N ASP A 514 -18.45 -9.23 23.60
CA ASP A 514 -17.39 -9.54 24.56
C ASP A 514 -17.32 -11.05 24.84
N ALA A 515 -18.47 -11.74 24.77
CA ALA A 515 -18.55 -13.20 24.79
C ALA A 515 -17.92 -13.84 23.53
N THR A 516 -18.19 -13.32 22.32
CA THR A 516 -17.53 -13.81 21.09
C THR A 516 -16.02 -13.64 21.15
N LEU A 517 -15.54 -12.51 21.68
CA LEU A 517 -14.11 -12.19 21.74
C LEU A 517 -13.38 -12.88 22.90
N ALA A 518 -14.09 -13.49 23.85
CA ALA A 518 -13.49 -14.14 25.02
C ALA A 518 -12.52 -15.28 24.64
N TYR A 519 -12.79 -15.98 23.53
CA TYR A 519 -11.93 -17.02 22.96
C TYR A 519 -11.07 -16.53 21.78
N GLY A 520 -11.10 -15.23 21.46
CA GLY A 520 -10.52 -14.65 20.24
C GLY A 520 -11.26 -15.09 18.97
N ASP A 521 -10.61 -14.93 17.81
CA ASP A 521 -11.11 -15.47 16.55
C ASP A 521 -11.01 -17.00 16.54
N TRP A 522 -12.14 -17.66 16.76
CA TRP A 522 -12.20 -19.12 16.93
C TRP A 522 -12.15 -19.86 15.60
N GLY A 523 -12.43 -19.19 14.47
CA GLY A 523 -12.47 -19.79 13.13
C GLY A 523 -11.09 -20.21 12.61
N ASP A 524 -10.03 -19.46 12.97
CA ASP A 524 -8.67 -19.67 12.48
C ASP A 524 -7.80 -20.61 13.33
N ARG A 525 -8.29 -21.04 14.49
CA ARG A 525 -7.52 -21.90 15.41
C ARG A 525 -7.70 -23.38 15.07
N SER A 526 -6.62 -24.15 14.95
CA SER A 526 -6.64 -25.61 14.70
C SER A 526 -7.21 -26.42 15.88
N ARG A 527 -7.64 -27.68 15.65
CA ARG A 527 -8.06 -28.64 16.71
C ARG A 527 -7.03 -28.86 17.81
N PHE A 528 -5.75 -28.59 17.55
CA PHE A 528 -4.66 -28.71 18.51
C PHE A 528 -4.21 -27.37 19.09
N ALA A 529 -4.93 -26.27 18.80
CA ALA A 529 -4.70 -25.01 19.46
C ALA A 529 -4.77 -25.20 20.98
N ASP A 530 -3.87 -24.52 21.69
CA ASP A 530 -3.80 -24.58 23.15
C ASP A 530 -3.65 -26.03 23.66
N PHE A 531 -2.81 -26.85 23.00
CA PHE A 531 -2.60 -28.28 23.27
C PHE A 531 -3.88 -29.15 23.16
N GLY A 532 -4.85 -28.72 22.34
CA GLY A 532 -6.13 -29.42 22.17
C GLY A 532 -7.14 -29.13 23.29
N LEU A 533 -6.85 -28.15 24.15
CA LEU A 533 -7.77 -27.70 25.22
C LEU A 533 -8.70 -26.57 24.80
N TYR A 534 -8.49 -25.97 23.62
CA TYR A 534 -9.27 -24.83 23.14
C TYR A 534 -10.76 -25.20 22.93
N GLN A 535 -11.64 -24.59 23.71
CA GLN A 535 -13.10 -24.80 23.67
C GLN A 535 -13.85 -23.75 22.84
N GLY A 536 -13.15 -22.74 22.32
CA GLY A 536 -13.77 -21.69 21.50
C GLY A 536 -14.47 -22.23 20.25
N ARG A 537 -14.08 -23.39 19.72
CA ARG A 537 -14.82 -24.03 18.60
C ARG A 537 -16.16 -24.66 18.99
N ASN A 538 -16.33 -25.05 20.25
CA ASN A 538 -17.59 -25.62 20.73
C ASN A 538 -18.55 -24.53 21.19
N ILE A 539 -18.05 -23.40 21.70
CA ILE A 539 -18.87 -22.33 22.27
C ILE A 539 -18.99 -21.14 21.31
N GLY A 540 -17.90 -20.81 20.63
CA GLY A 540 -17.78 -19.68 19.70
C GLY A 540 -18.83 -19.65 18.59
N PRO A 541 -19.13 -20.76 17.87
CA PRO A 541 -20.18 -20.74 16.85
C PRO A 541 -21.54 -20.33 17.38
N TYR A 542 -21.92 -20.76 18.60
CA TYR A 542 -23.22 -20.42 19.17
C TYR A 542 -23.29 -18.95 19.59
N VAL A 543 -22.23 -18.44 20.22
CA VAL A 543 -22.16 -17.04 20.66
C VAL A 543 -22.02 -16.11 19.45
N GLU A 544 -21.21 -16.48 18.46
CA GLU A 544 -21.06 -15.73 17.22
C GLU A 544 -22.32 -15.76 16.36
N GLN A 545 -22.98 -16.91 16.22
CA GLN A 545 -24.27 -16.96 15.53
C GLN A 545 -25.29 -16.06 16.21
N THR A 546 -25.34 -16.05 17.55
CA THR A 546 -26.21 -15.13 18.30
C THR A 546 -25.82 -13.67 18.06
N TYR A 547 -24.52 -13.37 18.03
CA TYR A 547 -24.02 -12.03 17.77
C TYR A 547 -24.36 -11.55 16.36
N LEU A 548 -24.11 -12.39 15.35
CA LEU A 548 -24.44 -12.15 13.95
C LEU A 548 -25.94 -11.96 13.78
N GLN A 549 -26.77 -12.82 14.37
CA GLN A 549 -28.22 -12.65 14.38
C GLN A 549 -28.66 -11.31 14.99
N LEU A 550 -28.06 -10.86 16.09
CA LEU A 550 -28.38 -9.55 16.67
C LEU A 550 -27.91 -8.39 15.78
N LEU A 551 -26.73 -8.52 15.16
CA LEU A 551 -26.24 -7.54 14.20
C LEU A 551 -27.19 -7.46 12.99
N GLU A 552 -27.63 -8.60 12.50
CA GLU A 552 -28.45 -8.75 11.30
C GLU A 552 -29.93 -8.43 11.49
N GLN A 553 -30.52 -8.78 12.63
CA GLN A 553 -31.95 -8.60 12.88
C GLN A 553 -32.25 -7.25 13.54
N ARG A 554 -31.26 -6.60 14.17
CA ARG A 554 -31.49 -5.38 14.95
C ARG A 554 -30.55 -4.24 14.61
N TYR A 555 -29.24 -4.49 14.60
CA TYR A 555 -28.24 -3.42 14.43
C TYR A 555 -28.20 -2.86 13.00
N LEU A 556 -28.01 -3.71 11.99
CA LEU A 556 -28.00 -3.28 10.59
C LEU A 556 -29.35 -2.70 10.16
N PRO A 557 -30.52 -3.25 10.58
CA PRO A 557 -31.81 -2.60 10.33
C PRO A 557 -31.96 -1.24 11.02
N SER A 558 -31.44 -1.04 12.24
CA SER A 558 -31.48 0.28 12.89
C SER A 558 -30.62 1.31 12.16
N LEU A 559 -29.43 0.93 11.70
CA LEU A 559 -28.60 1.78 10.84
C LEU A 559 -29.30 2.08 9.51
N SER A 560 -29.90 1.06 8.88
CA SER A 560 -30.60 1.18 7.60
C SER A 560 -31.83 2.07 7.70
N ASN A 561 -32.62 1.97 8.77
CA ASN A 561 -33.77 2.85 9.02
C ASN A 561 -33.34 4.32 9.07
N GLY A 562 -32.23 4.61 9.76
CA GLY A 562 -31.66 5.94 9.78
C GLY A 562 -31.18 6.40 8.40
N LEU A 563 -30.45 5.55 7.68
CA LEU A 563 -29.96 5.88 6.34
C LEU A 563 -31.10 6.08 5.33
N MET A 564 -32.24 5.42 5.50
CA MET A 564 -33.43 5.65 4.68
C MET A 564 -34.04 7.03 4.93
N LYS A 565 -34.03 7.51 6.18
CA LYS A 565 -34.44 8.89 6.50
C LYS A 565 -33.50 9.89 5.85
N ASP A 566 -32.19 9.65 5.93
CA ASP A 566 -31.18 10.50 5.27
C ASP A 566 -31.33 10.48 3.74
N LEU A 567 -31.62 9.32 3.15
CA LEU A 567 -31.82 9.14 1.70
C LEU A 567 -33.06 9.90 1.22
N ALA A 568 -34.12 9.92 2.03
CA ALA A 568 -35.35 10.66 1.74
C ALA A 568 -35.19 12.17 1.94
N ALA A 569 -34.37 12.60 2.91
CA ALA A 569 -34.12 14.01 3.19
C ALA A 569 -33.15 14.68 2.21
N ALA A 570 -32.25 13.89 1.58
CA ALA A 570 -31.25 14.42 0.66
C ALA A 570 -31.86 15.03 -0.62
N PRO A 571 -31.35 16.18 -1.12
CA PRO A 571 -31.89 16.83 -2.31
C PRO A 571 -31.87 15.91 -3.55
N PRO A 572 -32.85 16.02 -4.46
CA PRO A 572 -32.93 15.14 -5.62
C PRO A 572 -31.74 15.34 -6.56
N GLY A 573 -31.17 14.24 -7.06
CA GLY A 573 -29.99 14.29 -7.94
C GLY A 573 -28.67 14.73 -7.29
N SER A 574 -28.62 14.90 -5.97
CA SER A 574 -27.42 15.39 -5.25
C SER A 574 -26.37 14.31 -4.97
N GLU A 575 -25.10 14.74 -4.82
CA GLU A 575 -24.01 13.87 -4.34
C GLU A 575 -24.27 13.37 -2.91
N GLU A 576 -24.97 14.14 -2.07
CA GLU A 576 -25.37 13.71 -0.73
C GLU A 576 -26.27 12.48 -0.79
N LYS A 577 -27.27 12.48 -1.69
CA LYS A 577 -28.16 11.34 -1.91
C LYS A 577 -27.42 10.12 -2.47
N LEU A 578 -26.47 10.34 -3.38
CA LEU A 578 -25.58 9.29 -3.89
C LEU A 578 -24.71 8.69 -2.79
N ALA A 579 -24.16 9.51 -1.90
CA ALA A 579 -23.31 9.05 -0.80
C ALA A 579 -24.09 8.19 0.20
N VAL A 580 -25.33 8.57 0.55
CA VAL A 580 -26.22 7.76 1.39
C VAL A 580 -26.54 6.43 0.70
N LEU A 581 -26.92 6.48 -0.59
CA LEU A 581 -27.23 5.28 -1.38
C LEU A 581 -26.03 4.33 -1.49
N ARG A 582 -24.82 4.88 -1.64
CA ARG A 582 -23.56 4.13 -1.67
C ARG A 582 -23.38 3.35 -0.36
N VAL A 583 -23.57 3.99 0.79
CA VAL A 583 -23.45 3.34 2.10
C VAL A 583 -24.53 2.28 2.29
N ILE A 584 -25.78 2.54 1.89
CA ILE A 584 -26.87 1.55 1.94
C ILE A 584 -26.52 0.31 1.10
N ARG A 585 -26.08 0.50 -0.15
CA ARG A 585 -25.66 -0.58 -1.06
C ARG A 585 -24.45 -1.34 -0.52
N MET A 586 -23.48 -0.64 0.05
CA MET A 586 -22.30 -1.26 0.65
C MET A 586 -22.62 -2.02 1.95
N LEU A 587 -23.63 -1.61 2.72
CA LEU A 587 -24.11 -2.39 3.88
C LEU A 587 -24.83 -3.67 3.43
N GLU A 588 -25.61 -3.58 2.36
CA GLU A 588 -26.40 -4.69 1.80
C GLU A 588 -25.55 -5.74 1.05
N ASP A 589 -24.68 -5.30 0.13
CA ASP A 589 -24.01 -6.15 -0.86
C ASP A 589 -22.49 -6.10 -0.70
N LYS A 590 -21.89 -7.25 -0.37
CA LYS A 590 -20.44 -7.35 -0.11
C LYS A 590 -19.59 -7.20 -1.38
N SER A 591 -20.13 -7.45 -2.57
CA SER A 591 -19.36 -7.52 -3.83
C SER A 591 -18.70 -6.19 -4.24
N GLY A 592 -19.31 -5.05 -3.88
CA GLY A 592 -18.79 -3.70 -4.12
C GLY A 592 -18.49 -2.92 -2.84
N ARG A 593 -18.41 -3.61 -1.69
CA ARG A 593 -18.24 -3.00 -0.37
C ARG A 593 -16.83 -2.45 -0.18
N ASN A 594 -16.73 -1.18 0.21
CA ASN A 594 -15.52 -0.59 0.77
C ASN A 594 -15.77 -0.26 2.25
N ASP A 595 -15.18 -1.06 3.13
CA ASP A 595 -15.40 -0.96 4.58
C ASP A 595 -15.01 0.41 5.13
N GLU A 596 -13.93 1.01 4.62
CA GLU A 596 -13.45 2.32 5.10
C GLU A 596 -14.42 3.45 4.74
N VAL A 597 -15.02 3.41 3.54
CA VAL A 597 -16.02 4.41 3.12
C VAL A 597 -17.25 4.35 4.03
N VAL A 598 -17.74 3.15 4.34
CA VAL A 598 -18.89 2.97 5.25
C VAL A 598 -18.55 3.44 6.66
N LYS A 599 -17.38 3.06 7.19
CA LYS A 599 -16.93 3.47 8.53
C LYS A 599 -16.76 4.98 8.65
N GLN A 600 -16.14 5.63 7.67
CA GLN A 600 -15.94 7.09 7.69
C GLN A 600 -17.28 7.84 7.64
N TYR A 601 -18.20 7.40 6.78
CA TYR A 601 -19.53 7.99 6.70
C TYR A 601 -20.29 7.85 8.04
N MET A 602 -20.31 6.64 8.59
CA MET A 602 -20.99 6.38 9.87
C MET A 602 -20.30 7.10 11.05
N ALA A 603 -18.98 7.22 11.05
CA ALA A 603 -18.24 7.99 12.05
C ALA A 603 -18.61 9.47 12.01
N LYS A 604 -18.72 10.07 10.81
CA LYS A 604 -19.17 11.45 10.63
C LYS A 604 -20.59 11.61 11.16
N ARG A 605 -21.50 10.74 10.74
CA ARG A 605 -22.91 10.72 11.15
C ARG A 605 -23.07 10.59 12.68
N TRP A 606 -22.33 9.70 13.32
CA TRP A 606 -22.33 9.55 14.77
C TRP A 606 -21.65 10.71 15.50
N SER A 607 -20.63 11.33 14.90
CA SER A 607 -20.01 12.54 15.45
C SER A 607 -21.02 13.68 15.53
N GLU A 608 -21.78 13.90 14.45
CA GLU A 608 -22.83 14.94 14.35
C GLU A 608 -23.97 14.71 15.36
N GLN A 609 -24.42 13.47 15.54
CA GLN A 609 -25.52 13.19 16.47
C GLN A 609 -25.07 13.07 17.94
N PHE A 610 -23.90 12.51 18.21
CA PHE A 610 -23.40 12.22 19.56
C PHE A 610 -22.22 13.11 19.95
N HIS A 611 -22.28 14.40 19.61
CA HIS A 611 -21.28 15.39 20.02
C HIS A 611 -21.01 15.33 21.53
N GLY A 612 -19.73 15.20 21.91
CA GLY A 612 -19.29 15.11 23.31
C GLY A 612 -19.44 13.73 23.98
N LYS A 613 -20.05 12.73 23.33
CA LYS A 613 -20.23 11.36 23.86
C LYS A 613 -19.32 10.34 23.18
N ARG A 614 -18.01 10.47 23.41
CA ARG A 614 -16.99 9.62 22.77
C ARG A 614 -17.16 8.11 23.04
N ASP A 615 -17.62 7.74 24.23
CA ASP A 615 -17.79 6.34 24.61
C ASP A 615 -18.82 5.59 23.73
N ILE A 616 -19.91 6.24 23.36
CA ILE A 616 -20.95 5.64 22.49
C ILE A 616 -20.39 5.43 21.08
N GLN A 617 -19.67 6.42 20.55
CA GLN A 617 -19.05 6.34 19.22
C GLN A 617 -18.01 5.20 19.16
N ALA A 618 -17.18 5.07 20.21
CA ALA A 618 -16.18 4.02 20.33
C ALA A 618 -16.79 2.62 20.46
N GLN A 619 -17.99 2.49 21.01
CA GLN A 619 -18.70 1.21 21.12
C GLN A 619 -19.43 0.81 19.82
N LEU A 620 -20.01 1.76 19.09
CA LEU A 620 -20.72 1.48 17.84
C LEU A 620 -19.80 0.97 16.72
N MET A 621 -18.63 1.59 16.57
CA MET A 621 -17.72 1.29 15.46
C MET A 621 -17.26 -0.18 15.39
N PRO A 622 -16.86 -0.85 16.49
CA PRO A 622 -16.52 -2.28 16.47
C PRO A 622 -17.67 -3.20 16.03
N HIS A 623 -18.92 -2.86 16.36
CA HIS A 623 -20.08 -3.65 15.92
C HIS A 623 -20.31 -3.52 14.42
N LEU A 624 -20.16 -2.31 13.88
CA LEU A 624 -20.21 -2.06 12.43
C LEU A 624 -19.06 -2.77 11.70
N ASP A 625 -17.83 -2.69 12.21
CA ASP A 625 -16.67 -3.39 11.62
C ASP A 625 -16.89 -4.91 11.58
N TYR A 626 -17.42 -5.49 12.65
CA TYR A 626 -17.72 -6.92 12.69
C TYR A 626 -18.84 -7.29 11.71
N ALA A 627 -19.91 -6.50 11.65
CA ALA A 627 -21.01 -6.74 10.72
C ALA A 627 -20.52 -6.68 9.25
N LEU A 628 -19.72 -5.68 8.87
CA LEU A 628 -19.19 -5.53 7.52
C LEU A 628 -18.28 -6.70 7.09
N LYS A 629 -17.56 -7.33 8.02
CA LYS A 629 -16.70 -8.49 7.71
C LYS A 629 -17.51 -9.76 7.48
N HIS A 630 -18.55 -9.97 8.29
CA HIS A 630 -19.21 -11.28 8.44
C HIS A 630 -20.61 -11.39 7.83
N THR A 631 -21.26 -10.30 7.41
CA THR A 631 -22.64 -10.31 6.87
C THR A 631 -22.71 -9.98 5.37
N ASP A 632 -23.65 -10.58 4.64
CA ASP A 632 -23.93 -10.29 3.22
C ASP A 632 -25.41 -10.55 2.87
N TRP A 633 -26.26 -9.56 3.15
CA TRP A 633 -27.70 -9.64 2.90
C TRP A 633 -28.05 -9.83 1.42
N HIS A 634 -27.22 -9.35 0.50
CA HIS A 634 -27.43 -9.59 -0.92
C HIS A 634 -27.20 -11.05 -1.30
N ALA A 635 -26.07 -11.65 -0.88
CA ALA A 635 -25.81 -13.06 -1.13
C ALA A 635 -26.86 -13.99 -0.47
N GLU A 636 -27.28 -13.69 0.75
CA GLU A 636 -28.33 -14.44 1.46
C GLU A 636 -29.66 -14.42 0.71
N ARG A 637 -30.08 -13.25 0.20
CA ARG A 637 -31.30 -13.14 -0.61
C ARG A 637 -31.19 -13.87 -1.95
N GLN A 638 -30.03 -13.80 -2.61
CA GLN A 638 -29.79 -14.54 -3.86
C GLN A 638 -29.81 -16.06 -3.63
N ALA A 639 -29.42 -16.52 -2.43
CA ALA A 639 -29.50 -17.91 -2.01
C ALA A 639 -30.93 -18.36 -1.63
N GLY A 640 -31.91 -17.44 -1.60
CA GLY A 640 -33.31 -17.73 -1.30
C GLY A 640 -33.67 -17.71 0.18
N ASP A 641 -32.86 -17.07 1.04
CA ASP A 641 -33.16 -16.92 2.47
C ASP A 641 -34.37 -16.00 2.70
N GLY A 642 -35.47 -16.57 3.23
CA GLY A 642 -36.72 -15.84 3.47
C GLY A 642 -36.61 -14.73 4.53
N ASP A 643 -35.74 -14.89 5.52
CA ASP A 643 -35.52 -13.89 6.57
C ASP A 643 -34.72 -12.72 6.01
N ALA A 644 -33.72 -12.97 5.17
CA ALA A 644 -32.98 -11.89 4.48
C ALA A 644 -33.88 -11.11 3.51
N ILE A 645 -34.77 -11.79 2.78
CA ILE A 645 -35.74 -11.15 1.88
C ILE A 645 -36.71 -10.25 2.66
N SER A 646 -37.30 -10.77 3.75
CA SER A 646 -38.26 -10.01 4.56
C SER A 646 -37.62 -8.77 5.22
N ARG A 647 -36.39 -8.88 5.72
CA ARG A 647 -35.62 -7.77 6.32
C ARG A 647 -35.32 -6.65 5.32
N TRP A 648 -35.01 -7.00 4.06
CA TRP A 648 -34.72 -6.00 3.02
C TRP A 648 -35.98 -5.40 2.38
N THR A 649 -37.12 -6.08 2.45
CA THR A 649 -38.37 -5.65 1.78
C THR A 649 -38.76 -4.19 2.05
N PRO A 650 -38.64 -3.62 3.28
CA PRO A 650 -38.93 -2.21 3.53
C PRO A 650 -38.01 -1.21 2.81
N TYR A 651 -36.82 -1.65 2.42
CA TYR A 651 -35.73 -0.84 1.88
C TYR A 651 -35.63 -0.88 0.35
N ASP A 652 -36.19 -1.93 -0.26
CA ASP A 652 -36.07 -2.21 -1.70
C ASP A 652 -36.65 -1.10 -2.60
N LYS A 653 -37.87 -0.62 -2.29
CA LYS A 653 -38.51 0.46 -3.05
C LYS A 653 -37.73 1.78 -2.96
N PRO A 654 -37.43 2.33 -1.77
CA PRO A 654 -36.65 3.56 -1.66
C PRO A 654 -35.29 3.50 -2.38
N VAL A 655 -34.60 2.36 -2.30
CA VAL A 655 -33.30 2.15 -2.97
C VAL A 655 -33.46 2.14 -4.49
N THR A 656 -34.41 1.37 -5.02
CA THR A 656 -34.64 1.29 -6.46
C THR A 656 -35.15 2.61 -7.06
N ASP A 657 -35.96 3.37 -6.32
CA ASP A 657 -36.39 4.71 -6.72
C ASP A 657 -35.21 5.70 -6.75
N ALA A 658 -34.35 5.70 -5.73
CA ALA A 658 -33.13 6.50 -5.71
C ALA A 658 -32.14 6.12 -6.82
N GLN A 659 -31.99 4.83 -7.13
CA GLN A 659 -31.17 4.36 -8.25
C GLN A 659 -31.68 4.88 -9.59
N LYS A 660 -32.99 4.77 -9.85
CA LYS A 660 -33.61 5.29 -11.08
C LYS A 660 -33.46 6.80 -11.19
N GLU A 661 -33.63 7.52 -10.09
CA GLU A 661 -33.46 8.97 -10.04
C GLU A 661 -32.03 9.39 -10.37
N LEU A 662 -31.03 8.81 -9.70
CA LEU A 662 -29.62 9.15 -9.86
C LEU A 662 -29.01 8.64 -11.17
N SER A 663 -29.59 7.60 -11.79
CA SER A 663 -29.18 7.08 -13.10
C SER A 663 -29.47 8.02 -14.28
N LYS A 664 -30.29 9.06 -14.08
CA LYS A 664 -30.62 10.05 -15.13
C LYS A 664 -29.42 10.94 -15.51
N LEU A 665 -28.39 11.02 -14.66
CA LEU A 665 -27.17 11.77 -14.94
C LEU A 665 -26.08 10.87 -15.56
N PRO A 666 -25.50 11.26 -16.72
CA PRO A 666 -24.33 10.60 -17.30
C PRO A 666 -23.18 10.44 -16.30
N VAL A 667 -22.44 9.34 -16.39
CA VAL A 667 -21.36 8.98 -15.45
C VAL A 667 -20.33 10.11 -15.30
N TYR A 668 -19.85 10.66 -16.41
CA TYR A 668 -18.84 11.73 -16.42
C TYR A 668 -19.31 13.02 -15.71
N GLN A 669 -20.60 13.38 -15.83
CA GLN A 669 -21.16 14.57 -15.16
C GLN A 669 -21.16 14.41 -13.64
N ARG A 670 -21.43 13.19 -13.14
CA ARG A 670 -21.37 12.89 -11.71
C ARG A 670 -19.93 12.92 -11.19
N VAL A 671 -18.98 12.36 -11.95
CA VAL A 671 -17.53 12.45 -11.61
C VAL A 671 -17.10 13.91 -11.51
N TYR A 672 -17.51 14.71 -12.50
CA TYR A 672 -17.19 16.12 -12.57
C TYR A 672 -17.79 16.93 -11.40
N GLN A 673 -19.05 16.68 -11.03
CA GLN A 673 -19.68 17.32 -9.88
C GLN A 673 -19.00 16.91 -8.56
N SER A 674 -18.68 15.63 -8.38
CA SER A 674 -17.96 15.17 -7.18
C SER A 674 -16.56 15.79 -7.06
N LEU A 675 -15.83 15.89 -8.18
CA LEU A 675 -14.56 16.61 -8.27
C LEU A 675 -14.71 18.08 -7.84
N LYS A 676 -15.72 18.77 -8.38
CA LYS A 676 -15.99 20.18 -8.06
C LYS A 676 -16.38 20.37 -6.59
N THR A 677 -17.21 19.51 -6.02
CA THR A 677 -17.64 19.60 -4.61
C THR A 677 -16.51 19.28 -3.64
N ARG A 678 -15.71 18.23 -3.89
CA ARG A 678 -14.56 17.89 -3.04
C ARG A 678 -13.45 18.94 -3.11
N ALA A 679 -13.28 19.58 -4.26
CA ALA A 679 -12.32 20.66 -4.44
C ALA A 679 -12.53 21.80 -3.43
N LEU A 680 -13.78 22.10 -3.04
CA LEU A 680 -14.11 23.17 -2.07
C LEU A 680 -13.52 22.92 -0.67
N GLY A 681 -13.26 21.67 -0.29
CA GLY A 681 -12.67 21.33 1.02
C GLY A 681 -11.15 21.19 1.01
N VAL A 682 -10.53 21.10 -0.17
CA VAL A 682 -9.09 20.83 -0.33
C VAL A 682 -8.34 22.05 -0.86
N LEU A 683 -8.94 22.79 -1.78
CA LEU A 683 -8.34 23.98 -2.38
C LEU A 683 -8.55 25.21 -1.49
N PRO A 684 -7.65 26.21 -1.58
CA PRO A 684 -7.85 27.50 -0.92
C PRO A 684 -9.06 28.25 -1.49
N ALA A 685 -9.39 29.39 -0.87
CA ALA A 685 -10.52 30.23 -1.27
C ALA A 685 -10.46 30.62 -2.76
N ASP A 686 -11.65 30.79 -3.34
CA ASP A 686 -11.83 31.12 -4.75
C ASP A 686 -11.19 32.46 -5.12
N LEU A 687 -10.74 32.56 -6.38
CA LEU A 687 -10.06 33.73 -6.91
C LEU A 687 -11.10 34.79 -7.29
N ASN A 688 -11.03 35.96 -6.66
CA ASN A 688 -11.87 37.09 -7.00
C ASN A 688 -11.16 38.03 -7.98
N LEU A 689 -11.70 38.19 -9.19
CA LEU A 689 -11.15 39.07 -10.23
C LEU A 689 -11.08 40.54 -9.78
N ARG A 690 -12.01 40.99 -8.94
CA ARG A 690 -12.01 42.33 -8.35
C ARG A 690 -10.74 42.58 -7.54
N ASP A 691 -10.35 41.60 -6.73
CA ASP A 691 -9.16 41.67 -5.87
C ASP A 691 -7.87 41.59 -6.69
N GLN A 692 -7.87 40.82 -7.79
CA GLN A 692 -6.72 40.72 -8.71
C GLN A 692 -6.48 42.02 -9.49
N VAL A 693 -7.54 42.76 -9.83
CA VAL A 693 -7.44 44.07 -10.48
C VAL A 693 -6.92 45.13 -9.50
N GLY A 694 -7.33 45.04 -8.23
CA GLY A 694 -6.85 45.91 -7.15
C GLY A 694 -7.84 47.01 -6.74
N PRO A 695 -7.41 47.95 -5.87
CA PRO A 695 -8.32 48.86 -5.15
C PRO A 695 -9.01 49.90 -6.04
N THR A 696 -8.49 50.16 -7.24
CA THR A 696 -9.11 51.08 -8.21
C THR A 696 -10.18 50.41 -9.07
N PHE A 697 -10.57 49.17 -8.78
CA PHE A 697 -11.59 48.45 -9.56
C PHE A 697 -12.86 49.27 -9.77
N ASP A 698 -13.45 49.81 -8.69
CA ASP A 698 -14.75 50.51 -8.74
C ASP A 698 -14.71 51.87 -9.46
N GLN A 699 -13.50 52.38 -9.75
CA GLN A 699 -13.29 53.61 -10.51
C GLN A 699 -13.29 53.35 -12.03
N VAL A 700 -12.98 52.11 -12.45
CA VAL A 700 -12.80 51.75 -13.87
C VAL A 700 -13.82 50.72 -14.35
N PHE A 701 -14.06 49.68 -13.54
CA PHE A 701 -14.94 48.59 -13.87
C PHE A 701 -16.23 48.61 -13.05
N THR A 702 -17.29 48.14 -13.68
CA THR A 702 -18.52 47.68 -13.05
C THR A 702 -18.78 46.26 -13.49
N SER A 703 -19.55 45.54 -12.67
CA SER A 703 -19.94 44.16 -12.91
C SER A 703 -21.47 44.10 -12.93
N ALA A 704 -22.03 43.32 -13.86
CA ALA A 704 -23.48 43.09 -13.91
C ALA A 704 -23.89 42.02 -12.89
N ASP A 705 -22.99 41.09 -12.59
CA ASP A 705 -23.18 39.98 -11.68
C ASP A 705 -21.88 39.69 -10.92
N ASP A 706 -21.78 40.15 -9.67
CA ASP A 706 -20.57 40.01 -8.84
C ASP A 706 -20.19 38.54 -8.61
N SER A 707 -21.14 37.60 -8.71
CA SER A 707 -20.84 36.17 -8.58
C SER A 707 -19.95 35.64 -9.72
N ARG A 708 -20.01 36.27 -10.91
CA ARG A 708 -19.16 35.90 -12.06
C ARG A 708 -17.74 36.45 -11.95
N LEU A 709 -17.48 37.36 -11.02
CA LEU A 709 -16.12 37.81 -10.70
C LEU A 709 -15.37 36.81 -9.83
N ILE A 710 -16.08 35.89 -9.19
CA ILE A 710 -15.50 34.84 -8.36
C ILE A 710 -15.24 33.62 -9.24
N VAL A 711 -13.97 33.39 -9.57
CA VAL A 711 -13.51 32.21 -10.29
C VAL A 711 -13.20 31.12 -9.27
N PRO A 712 -13.92 29.97 -9.28
CA PRO A 712 -13.64 28.87 -8.38
C PRO A 712 -12.17 28.45 -8.45
N GLN A 713 -11.51 28.23 -7.31
CA GLN A 713 -10.10 27.86 -7.30
C GLN A 713 -9.84 26.57 -8.10
N PHE A 714 -10.84 25.70 -8.18
CA PHE A 714 -10.87 24.51 -9.02
C PHE A 714 -10.63 24.79 -10.53
N LEU A 715 -11.07 25.95 -11.03
CA LEU A 715 -10.96 26.41 -12.42
C LEU A 715 -9.85 27.45 -12.61
N THR A 716 -8.83 27.44 -11.75
CA THR A 716 -7.60 28.23 -11.90
C THR A 716 -6.46 27.32 -12.33
N ARG A 717 -5.34 27.89 -12.77
CA ARG A 717 -4.15 27.12 -13.12
C ARG A 717 -3.65 26.30 -11.92
N TYR A 718 -3.72 26.89 -10.73
CA TYR A 718 -3.38 26.18 -9.50
C TYR A 718 -4.30 24.98 -9.29
N GLY A 719 -5.62 25.15 -9.40
CA GLY A 719 -6.59 24.04 -9.30
C GLY A 719 -6.37 22.94 -10.34
N LEU A 720 -6.05 23.32 -11.58
CA LEU A 720 -5.73 22.40 -12.67
C LEU A 720 -4.52 21.52 -12.31
N GLN A 721 -3.39 22.15 -11.97
CA GLN A 721 -2.11 21.45 -11.76
C GLN A 721 -2.05 20.72 -10.40
N SER A 722 -2.60 21.33 -9.35
CA SER A 722 -2.49 20.80 -7.99
C SER A 722 -3.57 19.78 -7.64
N TYR A 723 -4.74 19.83 -8.31
CA TYR A 723 -5.89 18.99 -7.96
C TYR A 723 -6.44 18.21 -9.16
N PHE A 724 -6.95 18.86 -10.21
CA PHE A 724 -7.66 18.18 -11.30
C PHE A 724 -6.80 17.10 -11.98
N VAL A 725 -5.57 17.44 -12.39
CA VAL A 725 -4.66 16.49 -13.05
C VAL A 725 -4.26 15.32 -12.14
N LYS A 726 -4.13 15.56 -10.83
CA LYS A 726 -3.71 14.54 -9.87
C LYS A 726 -4.84 13.60 -9.46
N GLN A 727 -6.07 14.10 -9.41
CA GLN A 727 -7.23 13.40 -8.88
C GLN A 727 -8.11 12.75 -9.95
N ARG A 728 -7.97 13.14 -11.24
CA ARG A 728 -8.80 12.59 -12.33
C ARG A 728 -8.71 11.07 -12.48
N ASP A 729 -7.53 10.48 -12.26
CA ASP A 729 -7.31 9.04 -12.47
C ASP A 729 -7.90 8.22 -11.30
N GLU A 730 -7.70 8.70 -10.07
CA GLU A 730 -8.22 8.07 -8.84
C GLU A 730 -9.75 8.09 -8.78
N LEU A 731 -10.38 9.17 -9.25
CA LEU A 731 -11.84 9.31 -9.21
C LEU A 731 -12.55 8.54 -10.33
N VAL A 732 -11.89 8.27 -11.46
CA VAL A 732 -12.42 7.34 -12.47
C VAL A 732 -12.55 5.92 -11.90
N GLU A 733 -11.63 5.49 -11.03
CA GLU A 733 -11.75 4.20 -10.34
C GLU A 733 -12.91 4.17 -9.33
N LEU A 734 -13.11 5.25 -8.58
CA LEU A 734 -14.25 5.39 -7.66
C LEU A 734 -15.60 5.35 -8.38
N THR A 735 -15.67 5.79 -9.64
CA THR A 735 -16.95 5.85 -10.39
C THR A 735 -17.38 4.51 -10.98
N ALA A 736 -16.48 3.52 -11.02
CA ALA A 736 -16.84 2.13 -11.29
C ALA A 736 -17.65 1.56 -10.12
N MET A 737 -17.37 1.99 -8.89
CA MET A 737 -18.18 1.68 -7.71
C MET A 737 -19.54 2.35 -7.80
N ASP A 738 -19.62 3.61 -8.22
CA ASP A 738 -20.91 4.33 -8.32
C ASP A 738 -21.85 3.77 -9.39
N SER A 739 -21.34 3.21 -10.49
CA SER A 739 -22.18 2.48 -11.46
C SER A 739 -22.70 1.14 -10.91
N TRP A 740 -21.94 0.49 -10.03
CA TRP A 740 -22.42 -0.67 -9.28
C TRP A 740 -23.46 -0.29 -8.20
N VAL A 741 -23.28 0.85 -7.51
CA VAL A 741 -24.27 1.40 -6.54
C VAL A 741 -25.61 1.65 -7.23
N LEU A 742 -25.58 2.18 -8.45
CA LEU A 742 -26.77 2.46 -9.27
C LEU A 742 -27.32 1.24 -10.02
N ASN A 743 -26.72 0.06 -9.86
CA ASN A 743 -27.10 -1.18 -10.55
C ASN A 743 -27.05 -1.06 -12.09
N LEU A 744 -26.14 -0.23 -12.62
CA LEU A 744 -25.91 -0.04 -14.06
C LEU A 744 -24.88 -1.04 -14.63
N THR A 745 -23.97 -1.54 -13.78
CA THR A 745 -22.97 -2.56 -14.12
C THR A 745 -22.91 -3.66 -13.06
N ARG A 746 -22.59 -4.89 -13.47
CA ARG A 746 -22.35 -6.03 -12.56
C ARG A 746 -20.91 -6.13 -12.05
N SER A 747 -19.99 -5.33 -12.60
CA SER A 747 -18.56 -5.34 -12.27
C SER A 747 -18.06 -3.96 -11.84
N VAL A 748 -17.10 -3.96 -10.90
CA VAL A 748 -16.47 -2.76 -10.29
C VAL A 748 -15.29 -2.24 -11.13
N HIS A 749 -15.10 -2.74 -12.35
CA HIS A 749 -14.00 -2.34 -13.24
C HIS A 749 -14.51 -1.97 -14.63
N TYR A 750 -14.17 -0.77 -15.10
CA TYR A 750 -14.33 -0.34 -16.49
C TYR A 750 -13.19 -0.88 -17.37
N SER A 751 -13.48 -1.08 -18.66
CA SER A 751 -12.45 -1.38 -19.65
C SER A 751 -11.52 -0.18 -19.88
N ASP A 752 -10.30 -0.40 -20.37
CA ASP A 752 -9.35 0.69 -20.65
C ASP A 752 -9.91 1.69 -21.69
N ALA A 753 -10.73 1.21 -22.63
CA ALA A 753 -11.42 2.05 -23.62
C ALA A 753 -12.50 2.94 -22.97
N ASP A 754 -13.29 2.40 -22.05
CA ASP A 754 -14.31 3.17 -21.32
C ASP A 754 -13.66 4.21 -20.39
N ARG A 755 -12.55 3.84 -19.72
CA ARG A 755 -11.76 4.77 -18.90
C ARG A 755 -11.25 5.94 -19.74
N ALA A 756 -10.68 5.67 -20.90
CA ALA A 756 -10.16 6.70 -21.79
C ALA A 756 -11.27 7.65 -22.30
N GLU A 757 -12.44 7.12 -22.64
CA GLU A 757 -13.57 7.95 -23.11
C GLU A 757 -14.17 8.80 -21.97
N ILE A 758 -14.30 8.25 -20.76
CA ILE A 758 -14.75 9.02 -19.58
C ILE A 758 -13.74 10.13 -19.26
N GLN A 759 -12.43 9.83 -19.28
CA GLN A 759 -11.39 10.83 -19.06
C GLN A 759 -11.42 11.93 -20.13
N ARG A 760 -11.64 11.56 -21.39
CA ARG A 760 -11.80 12.52 -22.49
C ARG A 760 -12.99 13.43 -22.23
N GLN A 761 -14.18 12.88 -21.98
CA GLN A 761 -15.39 13.67 -21.72
C GLN A 761 -15.27 14.55 -20.46
N LEU A 762 -14.63 14.04 -19.40
CA LEU A 762 -14.35 14.79 -18.18
C LEU A 762 -13.41 15.97 -18.45
N THR A 763 -12.37 15.74 -19.25
CA THR A 763 -11.40 16.77 -19.65
C THR A 763 -12.07 17.82 -20.52
N GLU A 764 -12.88 17.42 -21.50
CA GLU A 764 -13.63 18.36 -22.35
C GLU A 764 -14.63 19.18 -21.52
N GLN A 765 -15.35 18.58 -20.57
CA GLN A 765 -16.23 19.32 -19.66
C GLN A 765 -15.45 20.28 -18.77
N TYR A 766 -14.32 19.86 -18.20
CA TYR A 766 -13.49 20.71 -17.35
C TYR A 766 -12.91 21.89 -18.12
N LEU A 767 -12.36 21.66 -19.33
CA LEU A 767 -11.86 22.73 -20.19
C LEU A 767 -12.98 23.65 -20.67
N GLY A 768 -14.14 23.09 -20.99
CA GLY A 768 -15.34 23.86 -21.34
C GLY A 768 -15.81 24.78 -20.21
N ASP A 769 -15.91 24.25 -18.98
CA ASP A 769 -16.25 25.05 -17.80
C ASP A 769 -15.16 26.06 -17.45
N TYR A 770 -13.88 25.69 -17.58
CA TYR A 770 -12.73 26.57 -17.36
C TYR A 770 -12.80 27.78 -18.30
N THR A 771 -12.95 27.51 -19.60
CA THR A 771 -13.00 28.54 -20.64
C THR A 771 -14.26 29.39 -20.51
N ALA A 772 -15.41 28.78 -20.26
CA ALA A 772 -16.66 29.48 -20.02
C ALA A 772 -16.61 30.37 -18.77
N THR A 773 -16.02 29.90 -17.66
CA THR A 773 -15.92 30.68 -16.42
C THR A 773 -15.00 31.88 -16.58
N TRP A 774 -13.82 31.70 -17.18
CA TRP A 774 -12.89 32.80 -17.43
C TRP A 774 -13.45 33.79 -18.46
N ARG A 775 -14.06 33.32 -19.54
CA ARG A 775 -14.75 34.20 -20.50
C ARG A 775 -15.90 34.94 -19.82
N ALA A 776 -16.77 34.26 -19.08
CA ALA A 776 -17.87 34.90 -18.37
C ALA A 776 -17.38 35.94 -17.34
N GLY A 777 -16.29 35.67 -16.62
CA GLY A 777 -15.70 36.62 -15.68
C GLY A 777 -15.15 37.85 -16.40
N MET A 778 -14.38 37.67 -17.47
CA MET A 778 -13.83 38.76 -18.28
C MET A 778 -14.91 39.53 -19.06
N ASP A 779 -15.94 38.84 -19.53
CA ASP A 779 -17.10 39.40 -20.21
C ASP A 779 -18.01 40.17 -19.24
N ASN A 780 -18.00 39.82 -17.96
CA ASN A 780 -18.73 40.53 -16.91
C ASN A 780 -18.03 41.83 -16.45
N LEU A 781 -16.73 41.98 -16.74
CA LEU A 781 -16.01 43.23 -16.53
C LEU A 781 -16.40 44.24 -17.61
N ASN A 782 -17.17 45.25 -17.22
CA ASN A 782 -17.57 46.35 -18.12
C ASN A 782 -16.97 47.65 -17.63
N VAL A 783 -16.55 48.52 -18.56
CA VAL A 783 -16.10 49.85 -18.19
C VAL A 783 -17.30 50.65 -17.68
N ARG A 784 -17.11 51.32 -16.55
CA ARG A 784 -18.12 52.14 -15.88
C ARG A 784 -18.59 53.28 -16.79
N ASP A 785 -19.85 53.67 -16.66
CA ASP A 785 -20.35 54.91 -17.26
C ASP A 785 -19.89 56.13 -16.45
N TYR A 786 -19.47 57.19 -17.12
CA TYR A 786 -18.96 58.40 -16.49
C TYR A 786 -19.90 59.57 -16.75
N GLU A 787 -20.17 60.37 -15.72
CA GLU A 787 -21.10 61.50 -15.81
C GLU A 787 -20.39 62.81 -16.21
N SER A 788 -19.06 62.86 -16.07
CA SER A 788 -18.28 64.08 -16.37
C SER A 788 -16.88 63.77 -16.90
N ILE A 789 -16.32 64.75 -17.61
CA ILE A 789 -14.93 64.68 -18.11
C ILE A 789 -13.95 64.42 -16.96
N ALA A 790 -14.16 65.02 -15.78
CA ALA A 790 -13.30 64.88 -14.60
C ALA A 790 -13.26 63.44 -14.05
N GLN A 791 -14.41 62.76 -14.01
CA GLN A 791 -14.48 61.37 -13.55
C GLN A 791 -13.77 60.44 -14.55
N LEU A 792 -13.97 60.67 -15.86
CA LEU A 792 -13.33 59.88 -16.90
C LEU A 792 -11.81 60.12 -16.96
N THR A 793 -11.32 61.35 -16.81
CA THR A 793 -9.89 61.63 -16.78
C THR A 793 -9.22 61.00 -15.57
N GLY A 794 -9.84 61.06 -14.38
CA GLY A 794 -9.36 60.35 -13.19
C GLY A 794 -9.30 58.83 -13.40
N ALA A 795 -10.29 58.23 -14.06
CA ALA A 795 -10.26 56.80 -14.39
C ALA A 795 -9.17 56.46 -15.42
N LEU A 796 -8.99 57.28 -16.46
CA LEU A 796 -7.92 57.12 -17.44
C LEU A 796 -6.53 57.21 -16.79
N GLU A 797 -6.33 58.12 -15.84
CA GLU A 797 -5.08 58.24 -15.07
C GLU A 797 -4.75 56.94 -14.31
N GLN A 798 -5.76 56.31 -13.69
CA GLN A 798 -5.58 54.99 -13.06
C GLN A 798 -5.26 53.89 -14.07
N ILE A 799 -5.88 53.94 -15.26
CA ILE A 799 -5.66 52.96 -16.34
C ILE A 799 -4.25 53.04 -16.92
N ILE A 800 -3.70 54.24 -17.06
CA ILE A 800 -2.43 54.50 -17.76
C ILE A 800 -1.25 54.42 -16.80
N SER A 801 -1.30 55.17 -15.69
CA SER A 801 -0.15 55.43 -14.81
C SER A 801 -0.32 54.95 -13.37
N GLY A 802 -1.56 54.75 -12.91
CA GLY A 802 -1.86 54.26 -11.56
C GLY A 802 -1.76 52.74 -11.44
N ASP A 803 -2.84 52.12 -10.96
CA ASP A 803 -2.91 50.68 -10.72
C ASP A 803 -3.01 49.80 -11.98
N GLN A 804 -3.19 50.41 -13.16
CA GLN A 804 -3.28 49.73 -14.45
C GLN A 804 -4.30 48.57 -14.49
N PRO A 805 -5.56 48.82 -14.08
CA PRO A 805 -6.58 47.77 -13.92
C PRO A 805 -6.83 46.92 -15.17
N LEU A 806 -6.72 47.49 -16.37
CA LEU A 806 -6.85 46.72 -17.63
C LEU A 806 -5.74 45.67 -17.78
N GLN A 807 -4.49 46.05 -17.52
CA GLN A 807 -3.35 45.13 -17.59
C GLN A 807 -3.40 44.11 -16.47
N ARG A 808 -3.80 44.48 -15.26
CA ARG A 808 -3.95 43.53 -14.14
C ARG A 808 -5.03 42.49 -14.42
N ALA A 809 -6.19 42.89 -14.96
CA ALA A 809 -7.24 41.95 -15.37
C ALA A 809 -6.73 40.95 -16.43
N LEU A 810 -6.05 41.45 -17.47
CA LEU A 810 -5.46 40.59 -18.51
C LEU A 810 -4.31 39.72 -17.97
N THR A 811 -3.55 40.21 -16.99
CA THR A 811 -2.46 39.44 -16.35
C THR A 811 -3.05 38.30 -15.52
N ALA A 812 -4.13 38.55 -14.76
CA ALA A 812 -4.84 37.51 -14.02
C ALA A 812 -5.40 36.42 -14.95
N LEU A 813 -5.98 36.82 -16.11
CA LEU A 813 -6.39 35.89 -17.16
C LEU A 813 -5.18 35.11 -17.72
N ARG A 814 -4.09 35.81 -18.05
CA ARG A 814 -2.88 35.20 -18.61
C ARG A 814 -2.25 34.21 -17.67
N ASP A 815 -2.03 34.55 -16.41
CA ASP A 815 -1.40 33.68 -15.43
C ASP A 815 -2.16 32.36 -15.25
N ASN A 816 -3.47 32.38 -15.51
CA ASN A 816 -4.35 31.22 -15.45
C ASN A 816 -4.60 30.53 -16.80
N THR A 817 -4.26 31.11 -17.94
CA THR A 817 -4.59 30.54 -19.26
C THR A 817 -3.40 30.35 -20.19
N HIS A 818 -2.24 30.94 -19.92
CA HIS A 818 -1.09 30.85 -20.81
C HIS A 818 -0.45 29.45 -20.84
N SER A 819 0.15 29.12 -21.99
CA SER A 819 0.92 27.89 -22.17
C SER A 819 2.23 27.91 -21.37
N ILE A 820 2.66 26.76 -20.87
CA ILE A 820 3.93 26.64 -20.15
C ILE A 820 5.10 26.82 -21.12
N VAL A 821 5.94 27.82 -20.86
CA VAL A 821 7.22 27.99 -21.54
C VAL A 821 8.25 27.09 -20.84
N LEU A 822 8.72 26.05 -21.53
CA LEU A 822 9.77 25.16 -21.01
C LEU A 822 11.11 25.89 -21.04
N SER A 823 11.92 25.69 -20.01
CA SER A 823 13.26 26.29 -19.95
C SER A 823 14.16 25.71 -21.05
N GLU A 824 14.87 26.59 -21.77
CA GLU A 824 15.90 26.21 -22.75
C GLU A 824 17.07 25.44 -22.13
N LYS A 825 17.17 25.40 -20.79
CA LYS A 825 18.21 24.68 -20.03
C LYS A 825 17.92 23.20 -19.82
N LEU A 826 16.69 22.74 -20.09
CA LEU A 826 16.30 21.33 -19.96
C LEU A 826 16.87 20.50 -21.11
N ASP A 827 17.24 19.25 -20.83
CA ASP A 827 17.74 18.34 -21.86
C ASP A 827 16.61 17.91 -22.82
N ASP A 828 16.94 17.42 -24.02
CA ASP A 828 15.94 17.09 -25.05
C ASP A 828 14.90 16.08 -24.57
N ARG A 829 15.35 15.06 -23.81
CA ARG A 829 14.49 14.04 -23.21
C ARG A 829 13.57 14.61 -22.12
N GLU A 830 14.08 15.49 -21.28
CA GLU A 830 13.31 16.14 -20.21
C GLU A 830 12.23 17.06 -20.80
N ARG A 831 12.52 17.71 -21.94
CA ARG A 831 11.53 18.48 -22.69
C ARG A 831 10.44 17.62 -23.32
N GLU A 832 10.80 16.45 -23.85
CA GLU A 832 9.83 15.48 -24.41
C GLU A 832 8.90 14.95 -23.32
N GLU A 833 9.46 14.56 -22.16
CA GLU A 833 8.70 14.10 -20.99
C GLU A 833 7.78 15.21 -20.46
N ALA A 834 8.27 16.45 -20.34
CA ALA A 834 7.46 17.59 -19.92
C ALA A 834 6.32 17.91 -20.92
N ARG A 835 6.52 17.73 -22.23
CA ARG A 835 5.46 17.90 -23.25
C ARG A 835 4.40 16.81 -23.20
N SER A 836 4.80 15.60 -22.79
CA SER A 836 3.89 14.47 -22.61
C SER A 836 3.05 14.57 -21.33
N ALA A 837 3.45 15.44 -20.39
CA ALA A 837 2.75 15.61 -19.13
C ALA A 837 1.32 16.16 -19.36
N PRO A 838 0.32 15.62 -18.66
CA PRO A 838 -1.07 15.98 -18.88
C PRO A 838 -1.38 17.45 -18.56
N ASP A 839 -0.76 18.02 -17.53
CA ASP A 839 -0.91 19.44 -17.21
C ASP A 839 -0.36 20.36 -18.31
N TYR A 840 0.77 19.98 -18.92
CA TYR A 840 1.34 20.69 -20.07
C TYR A 840 0.39 20.67 -21.26
N GLN A 841 -0.18 19.51 -21.62
CA GLN A 841 -1.10 19.39 -22.75
C GLN A 841 -2.37 20.22 -22.55
N LEU A 842 -2.94 20.21 -21.34
CA LEU A 842 -4.15 20.97 -21.02
C LEU A 842 -3.90 22.47 -21.03
N LEU A 843 -2.81 22.94 -20.42
CA LEU A 843 -2.44 24.37 -20.43
C LEU A 843 -2.03 24.85 -21.83
N THR A 844 -1.50 23.97 -22.67
CA THR A 844 -1.24 24.30 -24.08
C THR A 844 -2.54 24.46 -24.87
N ARG A 845 -3.54 23.59 -24.64
CA ARG A 845 -4.88 23.74 -25.23
C ARG A 845 -5.56 25.03 -24.76
N LEU A 846 -5.57 25.29 -23.46
CA LEU A 846 -6.10 26.54 -22.89
C LEU A 846 -5.38 27.77 -23.45
N GLY A 847 -4.06 27.73 -23.54
CA GLY A 847 -3.29 28.82 -24.10
C GLY A 847 -3.58 29.08 -25.57
N HIS A 848 -3.99 28.06 -26.33
CA HIS A 848 -4.47 28.24 -27.70
C HIS A 848 -5.86 28.89 -27.75
N GLU A 849 -6.78 28.48 -26.86
CA GLU A 849 -8.14 29.06 -26.78
C GLU A 849 -8.17 30.53 -26.33
N PHE A 850 -7.18 30.95 -25.54
CA PHE A 850 -6.99 32.32 -25.06
C PHE A 850 -5.80 33.02 -25.74
N ALA A 851 -5.33 32.50 -26.87
CA ALA A 851 -4.17 33.06 -27.57
C ALA A 851 -4.36 34.54 -27.98
N PRO A 852 -5.54 34.97 -28.50
CA PRO A 852 -5.78 36.37 -28.81
C PRO A 852 -5.57 37.29 -27.60
N GLU A 853 -6.13 36.92 -26.44
CA GLU A 853 -6.07 37.69 -25.20
C GLU A 853 -4.67 37.68 -24.61
N ASN A 854 -4.02 36.52 -24.54
CA ASN A 854 -2.68 36.36 -23.97
C ASN A 854 -1.62 37.09 -24.78
N SER A 855 -1.77 37.10 -26.11
CA SER A 855 -0.85 37.82 -27.01
C SER A 855 -0.84 39.34 -26.79
N THR A 856 -1.88 39.91 -26.16
CA THR A 856 -1.93 41.36 -25.85
C THR A 856 -0.92 41.80 -24.79
N LEU A 857 -0.34 40.85 -24.05
CA LEU A 857 0.66 41.08 -23.01
C LEU A 857 2.06 40.56 -23.39
N GLU A 858 2.21 39.95 -24.56
CA GLU A 858 3.46 39.36 -25.01
C GLU A 858 4.27 40.33 -25.87
N VAL A 859 5.58 40.40 -25.61
CA VAL A 859 6.51 41.17 -26.42
C VAL A 859 6.94 40.29 -27.59
N GLN A 860 6.45 40.59 -28.79
CA GLN A 860 6.96 39.97 -30.01
C GLN A 860 8.33 40.58 -30.35
N LYS A 861 9.30 39.74 -30.73
CA LYS A 861 10.63 40.20 -31.17
C LYS A 861 10.43 41.28 -32.25
N ASP A 862 10.90 42.49 -31.97
CA ASP A 862 10.87 43.70 -32.80
C ASP A 862 9.53 44.49 -32.92
N LYS A 863 8.51 44.22 -32.09
CA LYS A 863 7.30 45.07 -32.00
C LYS A 863 6.92 45.40 -30.54
N GLU A 864 6.46 46.64 -30.32
CA GLU A 864 5.87 47.04 -29.03
C GLU A 864 4.67 46.15 -28.68
N ASN A 865 4.48 45.90 -27.39
CA ASN A 865 3.37 45.10 -26.91
C ASN A 865 2.03 45.80 -27.22
N THR A 866 1.00 45.04 -27.60
CA THR A 866 -0.34 45.59 -27.92
C THR A 866 -0.87 46.46 -26.77
N MET A 867 -0.74 46.03 -25.51
CA MET A 867 -1.13 46.84 -24.36
C MET A 867 -0.34 48.14 -24.21
N GLN A 868 0.95 48.18 -24.57
CA GLN A 868 1.73 49.42 -24.56
C GLN A 868 1.20 50.41 -25.61
N SER A 869 0.84 49.90 -26.80
CA SER A 869 0.22 50.73 -27.84
C SER A 869 -1.14 51.29 -27.39
N VAL A 870 -1.95 50.48 -26.68
CA VAL A 870 -3.23 50.92 -26.10
C VAL A 870 -3.00 52.01 -25.06
N TYR A 871 -2.04 51.85 -24.15
CA TYR A 871 -1.73 52.86 -23.14
C TYR A 871 -1.18 54.15 -23.72
N ARG A 872 -0.41 54.09 -24.81
CA ARG A 872 -0.02 55.31 -25.55
C ARG A 872 -1.25 56.03 -26.11
N GLN A 873 -2.17 55.29 -26.74
CA GLN A 873 -3.39 55.87 -27.30
C GLN A 873 -4.32 56.44 -26.22
N LEU A 874 -4.46 55.75 -25.08
CA LEU A 874 -5.23 56.24 -23.93
C LEU A 874 -4.56 57.45 -23.29
N THR A 875 -3.23 57.55 -23.28
CA THR A 875 -2.50 58.77 -22.87
C THR A 875 -2.86 59.96 -23.73
N GLU A 876 -2.94 59.78 -25.06
CA GLU A 876 -3.37 60.84 -25.97
C GLU A 876 -4.83 61.23 -25.74
N LEU A 877 -5.71 60.26 -25.50
CA LEU A 877 -7.10 60.51 -25.13
C LEU A 877 -7.21 61.28 -23.81
N HIS A 878 -6.47 60.87 -22.78
CA HIS A 878 -6.43 61.52 -21.48
C HIS A 878 -5.96 62.98 -21.62
N ARG A 879 -4.86 63.22 -22.35
CA ARG A 879 -4.34 64.57 -22.61
C ARG A 879 -5.35 65.45 -23.33
N TYR A 880 -6.07 64.89 -24.30
CA TYR A 880 -7.11 65.59 -25.04
C TYR A 880 -8.27 66.01 -24.15
N LEU A 881 -8.80 65.09 -23.34
CA LEU A 881 -9.88 65.38 -22.39
C LEU A 881 -9.45 66.38 -21.30
N LEU A 882 -8.22 66.24 -20.80
CA LEU A 882 -7.65 67.15 -19.80
C LEU A 882 -7.47 68.57 -20.37
N ALA A 883 -7.14 68.70 -21.66
CA ALA A 883 -7.10 70.00 -22.33
C ALA A 883 -8.50 70.66 -22.46
N ILE A 884 -9.56 69.86 -22.62
CA ILE A 884 -10.94 70.36 -22.59
C ILE A 884 -11.32 70.77 -21.17
N GLN A 885 -11.05 69.91 -20.19
CA GLN A 885 -11.37 70.13 -18.77
C GLN A 885 -10.69 71.38 -18.19
N ASN A 886 -9.43 71.62 -18.55
CA ASN A 886 -8.64 72.74 -18.03
C ASN A 886 -8.78 74.03 -18.86
N ALA A 887 -9.65 74.05 -19.88
CA ALA A 887 -9.93 75.27 -20.63
C ALA A 887 -10.66 76.30 -19.74
N PRO A 888 -10.52 77.62 -20.00
CA PRO A 888 -11.19 78.66 -19.22
C PRO A 888 -12.72 78.50 -19.16
N VAL A 889 -13.31 77.94 -20.22
CA VAL A 889 -14.72 77.55 -20.29
C VAL A 889 -14.78 76.13 -20.90
N PRO A 890 -14.84 75.08 -20.07
CA PRO A 890 -14.77 73.68 -20.53
C PRO A 890 -15.85 73.34 -21.55
N GLY A 891 -17.10 73.68 -21.24
CA GLY A 891 -18.26 73.63 -22.14
C GLY A 891 -18.02 74.14 -23.56
N LYS A 892 -17.42 75.32 -23.71
CA LYS A 892 -17.11 75.91 -25.02
C LYS A 892 -16.03 75.14 -25.77
N SER A 893 -15.05 74.61 -25.05
CA SER A 893 -13.99 73.78 -25.61
C SER A 893 -14.55 72.42 -26.08
N ALA A 894 -15.45 71.83 -25.28
CA ALA A 894 -16.18 70.61 -25.62
C ALA A 894 -17.07 70.79 -26.86
N LEU A 895 -17.81 71.90 -26.94
CA LEU A 895 -18.61 72.24 -28.14
C LEU A 895 -17.74 72.36 -29.39
N LYS A 896 -16.61 73.06 -29.30
CA LYS A 896 -15.66 73.17 -30.42
C LYS A 896 -15.09 71.81 -30.83
N ALA A 897 -14.80 70.93 -29.87
CA ALA A 897 -14.34 69.57 -30.13
C ALA A 897 -15.39 68.76 -30.91
N VAL A 898 -16.66 68.83 -30.50
CA VAL A 898 -17.78 68.19 -31.21
C VAL A 898 -17.92 68.74 -32.64
N GLN A 899 -17.89 70.06 -32.81
CA GLN A 899 -17.98 70.72 -34.12
C GLN A 899 -16.85 70.30 -35.06
N LEU A 900 -15.60 70.32 -34.59
CA LEU A 900 -14.43 69.90 -35.40
C LEU A 900 -14.53 68.46 -35.87
N ARG A 901 -15.12 67.59 -35.07
CA ARG A 901 -15.31 66.18 -35.44
C ARG A 901 -16.39 66.01 -36.50
N LEU A 902 -17.53 66.69 -36.35
CA LEU A 902 -18.68 66.56 -37.25
C LEU A 902 -18.46 67.27 -38.60
N ASP A 903 -17.81 68.43 -38.60
CA ASP A 903 -17.65 69.28 -39.78
C ASP A 903 -16.41 68.92 -40.63
N GLN A 904 -15.28 68.57 -39.98
CA GLN A 904 -13.99 68.40 -40.67
C GLN A 904 -13.54 66.95 -40.83
N ASN A 905 -14.37 65.98 -40.43
CA ASN A 905 -14.01 64.55 -40.39
C ASN A 905 -12.66 64.33 -39.69
N SER A 906 -12.35 65.17 -38.69
CA SER A 906 -11.04 65.25 -38.07
C SER A 906 -10.77 64.00 -37.23
N SER A 907 -9.57 63.43 -37.36
CA SER A 907 -9.14 62.29 -36.55
C SER A 907 -8.79 62.78 -35.14
N ASP A 908 -9.80 62.97 -34.29
CA ASP A 908 -9.60 63.28 -32.88
C ASP A 908 -9.07 62.04 -32.10
N PRO A 909 -8.44 62.23 -30.94
CA PRO A 909 -7.97 61.12 -30.11
C PRO A 909 -9.10 60.17 -29.68
N ILE A 910 -10.34 60.64 -29.60
CA ILE A 910 -11.51 59.80 -29.32
C ILE A 910 -11.77 58.83 -30.49
N PHE A 911 -11.82 59.32 -31.73
CA PHE A 911 -12.00 58.51 -32.93
C PHE A 911 -10.83 57.55 -33.15
N ALA A 912 -9.59 58.01 -32.96
CA ALA A 912 -8.41 57.16 -33.05
C ALA A 912 -8.46 56.01 -32.02
N THR A 913 -8.90 56.29 -30.78
CA THR A 913 -9.10 55.27 -29.75
C THR A 913 -10.22 54.29 -30.13
N ARG A 914 -11.33 54.78 -30.67
CA ARG A 914 -12.44 53.94 -31.16
C ARG A 914 -12.03 53.06 -32.34
N GLN A 915 -11.21 53.58 -33.26
CA GLN A 915 -10.72 52.84 -34.41
C GLN A 915 -9.70 51.78 -33.99
N MET A 916 -8.82 52.11 -33.03
CA MET A 916 -7.92 51.14 -32.42
C MET A 916 -8.71 50.02 -31.75
N ALA A 917 -9.74 50.36 -30.97
CA ALA A 917 -10.59 49.40 -30.29
C ALA A 917 -11.14 48.31 -31.22
N LYS A 918 -11.56 48.66 -32.45
CA LYS A 918 -12.08 47.69 -33.44
C LYS A 918 -11.07 46.62 -33.86
N THR A 919 -9.78 46.90 -33.72
CA THR A 919 -8.69 45.98 -34.09
C THR A 919 -8.15 45.16 -32.92
N LEU A 920 -8.60 45.45 -31.69
CA LEU A 920 -8.19 44.73 -30.49
C LEU A 920 -9.01 43.44 -30.32
N PRO A 921 -8.46 42.41 -29.66
CA PRO A 921 -9.24 41.24 -29.25
C PRO A 921 -10.20 41.60 -28.09
N ALA A 922 -11.28 40.83 -27.93
CA ALA A 922 -12.14 40.93 -26.75
C ALA A 922 -11.40 40.41 -25.50
N PRO A 923 -11.65 40.96 -24.30
CA PRO A 923 -12.58 42.05 -23.97
C PRO A 923 -11.98 43.46 -24.15
N LEU A 924 -10.70 43.56 -24.55
CA LEU A 924 -9.98 44.83 -24.63
C LEU A 924 -10.59 45.79 -25.67
N ASN A 925 -11.09 45.26 -26.80
CA ASN A 925 -11.86 46.04 -27.76
C ASN A 925 -13.06 46.75 -27.15
N ARG A 926 -13.81 46.05 -26.30
CA ARG A 926 -15.00 46.55 -25.64
C ARG A 926 -14.64 47.57 -24.58
N TRP A 927 -13.59 47.33 -23.80
CA TRP A 927 -13.14 48.28 -22.79
C TRP A 927 -12.63 49.59 -23.41
N VAL A 928 -11.71 49.49 -24.37
CA VAL A 928 -11.15 50.67 -25.06
C VAL A 928 -12.22 51.37 -25.90
N GLY A 929 -13.10 50.60 -26.54
CA GLY A 929 -14.26 51.11 -27.27
C GLY A 929 -15.21 51.86 -26.36
N LYS A 930 -15.60 51.27 -25.22
CA LYS A 930 -16.45 51.91 -24.21
C LYS A 930 -15.79 53.15 -23.63
N LEU A 931 -14.48 53.18 -23.36
CA LEU A 931 -13.78 54.39 -22.93
C LEU A 931 -13.84 55.50 -23.99
N ALA A 932 -13.72 55.16 -25.27
CA ALA A 932 -13.87 56.12 -26.36
C ALA A 932 -15.33 56.60 -26.51
N ASP A 933 -16.30 55.71 -26.36
CA ASP A 933 -17.72 56.04 -26.40
C ASP A 933 -18.12 56.90 -25.18
N GLN A 934 -17.57 56.61 -23.99
CA GLN A 934 -17.72 57.42 -22.79
C GLN A 934 -17.03 58.78 -22.94
N ALA A 935 -15.83 58.84 -23.52
CA ALA A 935 -15.17 60.10 -23.83
C ALA A 935 -15.99 60.98 -24.77
N TRP A 936 -16.58 60.36 -25.80
CA TRP A 936 -17.52 61.06 -26.67
C TRP A 936 -18.76 61.51 -25.90
N HIS A 937 -19.35 60.64 -25.07
CA HIS A 937 -20.53 60.93 -24.28
C HIS A 937 -20.31 62.11 -23.33
N VAL A 938 -19.27 62.10 -22.49
CA VAL A 938 -19.03 63.18 -21.52
C VAL A 938 -18.65 64.50 -22.20
N VAL A 939 -17.94 64.46 -23.33
CA VAL A 939 -17.66 65.65 -24.14
C VAL A 939 -18.94 66.18 -24.79
N MET A 940 -19.82 65.28 -25.26
CA MET A 940 -21.10 65.65 -25.84
C MET A 940 -22.04 66.25 -24.78
N VAL A 941 -22.16 65.62 -23.61
CA VAL A 941 -22.96 66.12 -22.49
C VAL A 941 -22.45 67.50 -22.03
N GLU A 942 -21.13 67.67 -21.89
CA GLU A 942 -20.53 68.97 -21.54
C GLU A 942 -20.77 70.03 -22.63
N ALA A 943 -20.69 69.66 -23.91
CA ALA A 943 -21.01 70.53 -25.04
C ALA A 943 -22.48 70.94 -25.07
N VAL A 944 -23.38 69.99 -24.86
CA VAL A 944 -24.84 70.19 -24.85
C VAL A 944 -25.27 71.02 -23.64
N HIS A 945 -24.72 70.74 -22.46
CA HIS A 945 -24.95 71.55 -21.25
C HIS A 945 -24.50 73.01 -21.46
N TYR A 946 -23.33 73.21 -22.06
CA TYR A 946 -22.89 74.55 -22.44
C TYR A 946 -23.77 75.19 -23.50
N MET A 947 -24.17 74.43 -24.53
CA MET A 947 -25.04 74.92 -25.59
C MET A 947 -26.40 75.33 -25.04
N GLU A 948 -26.95 74.64 -24.05
CA GLU A 948 -28.17 75.02 -23.33
C GLU A 948 -28.00 76.34 -22.58
N VAL A 949 -26.91 76.47 -21.81
CA VAL A 949 -26.60 77.73 -21.12
C VAL A 949 -26.44 78.86 -22.14
N ASP A 950 -25.74 78.62 -23.25
CA ASP A 950 -25.51 79.60 -24.31
C ASP A 950 -26.79 79.93 -25.09
N TRP A 951 -27.68 78.96 -25.31
CA TRP A 951 -29.01 79.14 -25.90
C TRP A 951 -29.88 80.01 -25.01
N ARG A 952 -29.95 79.67 -23.72
CA ARG A 952 -30.68 80.45 -22.74
C ARG A 952 -30.18 81.89 -22.70
N ASP A 953 -28.86 82.08 -22.67
CA ASP A 953 -28.26 83.39 -22.48
C ASP A 953 -28.22 84.25 -23.76
N LYS A 954 -28.01 83.65 -24.94
CA LYS A 954 -27.88 84.39 -26.23
C LYS A 954 -29.12 84.39 -27.08
N VAL A 955 -30.04 83.44 -26.94
CA VAL A 955 -31.23 83.33 -27.78
C VAL A 955 -32.50 83.54 -26.98
N VAL A 956 -32.74 82.73 -25.95
CA VAL A 956 -33.97 82.78 -25.16
C VAL A 956 -34.10 84.09 -24.40
N LYS A 957 -33.03 84.50 -23.70
CA LYS A 957 -33.03 85.73 -22.92
C LYS A 957 -33.23 86.98 -23.80
N PRO A 958 -32.49 87.20 -24.91
CA PRO A 958 -32.78 88.32 -25.80
C PRO A 958 -34.17 88.28 -26.42
N PHE A 959 -34.70 87.10 -26.77
CA PHE A 959 -36.07 86.97 -27.26
C PHE A 959 -37.10 87.36 -26.19
N ASN A 960 -36.98 86.81 -24.98
CA ASN A 960 -37.91 87.06 -23.88
C ASN A 960 -37.88 88.52 -23.40
N GLU A 961 -36.70 89.14 -23.39
CA GLU A 961 -36.52 90.53 -22.97
C GLU A 961 -36.97 91.55 -24.03
N GLN A 962 -36.77 91.26 -25.34
CA GLN A 962 -36.96 92.27 -26.40
C GLN A 962 -38.21 92.03 -27.28
N LEU A 963 -38.67 90.79 -27.43
CA LEU A 963 -39.69 90.41 -28.42
C LEU A 963 -40.92 89.72 -27.83
N ALA A 964 -40.76 88.74 -26.93
CA ALA A 964 -41.85 87.85 -26.49
C ALA A 964 -43.06 88.58 -25.89
N ASN A 965 -42.84 89.66 -25.13
CA ASN A 965 -43.89 90.43 -24.47
C ASN A 965 -44.50 91.55 -25.33
N ASN A 966 -43.98 91.76 -26.54
CA ASN A 966 -44.36 92.86 -27.43
C ASN A 966 -45.17 92.33 -28.63
N TYR A 967 -45.98 93.19 -29.24
CA TYR A 967 -46.70 92.86 -30.47
C TYR A 967 -45.69 92.76 -31.64
N PRO A 968 -45.73 91.73 -32.51
CA PRO A 968 -46.84 90.80 -32.74
C PRO A 968 -46.78 89.46 -31.97
N PHE A 969 -45.71 89.16 -31.21
CA PHE A 969 -45.56 87.90 -30.45
C PHE A 969 -46.59 87.75 -29.32
N ASN A 970 -46.88 88.87 -28.64
CA ASN A 970 -48.03 88.99 -27.76
C ASN A 970 -49.10 89.86 -28.42
N PRO A 971 -50.16 89.27 -29.02
CA PRO A 971 -51.20 90.02 -29.72
C PRO A 971 -51.96 91.03 -28.85
N ARG A 972 -51.91 90.86 -27.52
CA ARG A 972 -52.57 91.75 -26.55
C ARG A 972 -51.68 92.91 -26.09
N SER A 973 -50.40 92.92 -26.45
CA SER A 973 -49.48 93.97 -26.02
C SER A 973 -49.78 95.30 -26.71
N SER A 974 -49.75 96.39 -25.94
CA SER A 974 -49.83 97.76 -26.47
C SER A 974 -48.47 98.30 -26.93
N GLN A 975 -47.38 97.63 -26.57
CA GLN A 975 -46.04 97.94 -27.03
C GLN A 975 -45.69 97.10 -28.25
N ASP A 976 -45.10 97.74 -29.24
CA ASP A 976 -44.65 97.12 -30.48
C ASP A 976 -43.21 96.63 -30.32
N ALA A 977 -42.91 95.44 -30.83
CA ALA A 977 -41.55 94.94 -30.93
C ALA A 977 -40.76 95.89 -31.85
N SER A 978 -39.56 96.28 -31.45
CA SER A 978 -38.68 97.07 -32.32
C SER A 978 -38.37 96.28 -33.60
N LEU A 979 -38.51 96.90 -34.78
CA LEU A 979 -38.15 96.25 -36.04
C LEU A 979 -36.66 95.93 -36.10
N ASP A 980 -35.80 96.73 -35.46
CA ASP A 980 -34.37 96.45 -35.37
C ASP A 980 -34.09 95.26 -34.45
N ALA A 981 -34.84 95.08 -33.35
CA ALA A 981 -34.72 93.89 -32.51
C ALA A 981 -35.26 92.64 -33.22
N PHE A 982 -36.38 92.76 -33.93
CA PHE A 982 -36.96 91.70 -34.74
C PHE A 982 -36.01 91.31 -35.88
N GLU A 983 -35.47 92.28 -36.60
CA GLU A 983 -34.48 92.11 -37.65
C GLU A 983 -33.23 91.45 -37.10
N ARG A 984 -32.62 91.98 -36.03
CA ARG A 984 -31.43 91.37 -35.41
C ARG A 984 -31.68 89.93 -34.99
N PHE A 985 -32.88 89.58 -34.53
CA PHE A 985 -33.17 88.24 -34.06
C PHE A 985 -33.43 87.24 -35.20
N PHE A 986 -34.30 87.58 -36.15
CA PHE A 986 -34.79 86.63 -37.17
C PHE A 986 -34.10 86.71 -38.53
N LYS A 987 -33.37 87.80 -38.85
CA LYS A 987 -32.74 87.93 -40.17
C LYS A 987 -31.79 86.76 -40.48
N PRO A 988 -31.48 86.51 -41.75
CA PRO A 988 -30.34 85.69 -42.12
C PRO A 988 -29.07 86.21 -41.45
N ASP A 989 -28.33 85.34 -40.78
CA ASP A 989 -27.19 85.68 -39.91
C ASP A 989 -27.56 86.59 -38.70
N GLY A 990 -28.83 86.54 -38.26
CA GLY A 990 -29.34 87.15 -37.03
C GLY A 990 -29.00 86.34 -35.78
N VAL A 991 -29.49 86.74 -34.60
CA VAL A 991 -29.19 86.06 -33.32
C VAL A 991 -29.60 84.58 -33.37
N LEU A 992 -30.84 84.29 -33.77
CA LEU A 992 -31.34 82.92 -33.83
C LEU A 992 -30.69 82.14 -34.97
N ASP A 993 -30.52 82.76 -36.14
CA ASP A 993 -29.90 82.10 -37.30
C ASP A 993 -28.43 81.79 -37.05
N THR A 994 -27.68 82.76 -36.51
CA THR A 994 -26.27 82.59 -36.18
C THR A 994 -26.11 81.49 -35.14
N PHE A 995 -26.97 81.46 -34.10
CA PHE A 995 -26.93 80.39 -33.12
C PHE A 995 -27.30 79.05 -33.74
N TYR A 996 -28.31 79.00 -34.61
CA TYR A 996 -28.66 77.79 -35.34
C TYR A 996 -27.50 77.30 -36.20
N GLN A 997 -26.98 78.14 -37.11
CA GLN A 997 -25.89 77.79 -38.02
C GLN A 997 -24.60 77.41 -37.29
N GLN A 998 -24.23 78.13 -36.22
CA GLN A 998 -22.98 77.88 -35.50
C GLN A 998 -23.10 76.71 -34.51
N ASN A 999 -24.22 76.58 -33.80
CA ASN A 999 -24.32 75.69 -32.66
C ASN A 999 -25.32 74.54 -32.87
N LEU A 1000 -26.52 74.76 -33.42
CA LEU A 1000 -27.57 73.71 -33.47
C LEU A 1000 -27.57 72.88 -34.76
N ARG A 1001 -27.20 73.47 -35.89
CA ARG A 1001 -27.28 72.87 -37.23
C ARG A 1001 -26.53 71.54 -37.30
N LEU A 1002 -25.29 71.53 -36.81
CA LEU A 1002 -24.45 70.33 -36.79
C LEU A 1002 -25.01 69.21 -35.90
N PHE A 1003 -25.83 69.53 -34.91
CA PHE A 1003 -26.43 68.53 -34.01
C PHE A 1003 -27.76 68.01 -34.57
N MET A 1004 -28.53 68.86 -35.24
CA MET A 1004 -29.82 68.50 -35.84
C MET A 1004 -29.67 67.75 -37.17
N GLU A 1005 -28.70 68.10 -38.00
CA GLU A 1005 -28.51 67.47 -39.32
C GLU A 1005 -27.81 66.09 -39.24
N ASN A 1006 -27.02 65.84 -38.19
CA ASN A 1006 -26.20 64.63 -38.05
C ASN A 1006 -26.81 63.52 -37.17
N ASP A 1007 -28.10 63.66 -36.80
CA ASP A 1007 -28.91 62.69 -36.03
C ASP A 1007 -28.12 61.98 -34.91
N LEU A 1008 -27.56 62.79 -34.01
CA LEU A 1008 -26.68 62.35 -32.94
C LEU A 1008 -27.50 61.69 -31.83
N SER A 1009 -27.76 60.40 -31.91
CA SER A 1009 -28.42 59.65 -30.83
C SER A 1009 -27.40 59.24 -29.75
N LEU A 1010 -27.73 59.47 -28.46
CA LEU A 1010 -26.96 58.96 -27.33
C LEU A 1010 -27.43 57.53 -26.99
N ASN A 1011 -26.72 56.54 -27.54
CA ASN A 1011 -26.83 55.08 -27.32
C ASN A 1011 -28.04 54.34 -27.92
N ASP A 1012 -27.74 53.06 -28.20
CA ASP A 1012 -28.57 52.03 -28.80
C ASP A 1012 -29.68 51.59 -27.81
N GLY A 1013 -30.93 51.98 -28.05
CA GLY A 1013 -32.09 51.32 -27.46
C GLY A 1013 -33.19 52.17 -26.83
N ASP A 1014 -33.01 53.48 -26.61
CA ASP A 1014 -34.11 54.33 -26.15
C ASP A 1014 -34.02 55.77 -26.70
N ASN A 1015 -35.21 56.32 -26.96
CA ASN A 1015 -35.48 57.43 -27.87
C ASN A 1015 -35.06 58.82 -27.32
N ASN A 1016 -33.76 59.06 -27.10
CA ASN A 1016 -33.25 60.35 -26.63
C ASN A 1016 -32.64 61.17 -27.77
N VAL A 1017 -33.47 62.00 -28.40
CA VAL A 1017 -33.04 63.11 -29.26
C VAL A 1017 -32.29 64.13 -28.39
N ILE A 1018 -31.06 64.52 -28.77
CA ILE A 1018 -30.22 65.47 -27.98
C ILE A 1018 -30.87 66.85 -27.86
N ILE A 1019 -31.65 67.26 -28.86
CA ILE A 1019 -32.41 68.51 -28.86
C ILE A 1019 -33.89 68.16 -28.78
N ARG A 1020 -34.61 68.76 -27.84
CA ARG A 1020 -36.04 68.49 -27.66
C ARG A 1020 -36.83 68.76 -28.94
N GLU A 1021 -37.83 67.93 -29.21
CA GLU A 1021 -38.64 68.03 -30.44
C GLU A 1021 -39.40 69.38 -30.53
N ASP A 1022 -39.81 69.94 -29.39
CA ASP A 1022 -40.45 71.26 -29.35
C ASP A 1022 -39.50 72.38 -29.82
N ILE A 1023 -38.19 72.30 -29.56
CA ILE A 1023 -37.23 73.25 -30.12
C ILE A 1023 -37.18 73.17 -31.65
N ARG A 1024 -37.26 71.96 -32.23
CA ARG A 1024 -37.28 71.77 -33.68
C ARG A 1024 -38.50 72.44 -34.31
N GLU A 1025 -39.69 72.22 -33.75
CA GLU A 1025 -40.93 72.88 -34.19
C GLU A 1025 -40.83 74.42 -34.12
N GLN A 1026 -40.17 74.94 -33.09
CA GLN A 1026 -39.98 76.38 -32.92
C GLN A 1026 -38.96 76.95 -33.91
N LEU A 1027 -37.88 76.23 -34.21
CA LEU A 1027 -36.92 76.62 -35.26
C LEU A 1027 -37.56 76.62 -36.65
N GLU A 1028 -38.43 75.64 -36.95
CA GLU A 1028 -39.23 75.64 -38.18
C GLU A 1028 -40.16 76.85 -38.24
N THR A 1029 -40.83 77.17 -37.13
CA THR A 1029 -41.70 78.36 -37.03
C THR A 1029 -40.89 79.65 -37.23
N ALA A 1030 -39.68 79.74 -36.66
CA ALA A 1030 -38.77 80.85 -36.89
C ALA A 1030 -38.27 80.93 -38.34
N GLN A 1031 -38.03 79.80 -38.98
CA GLN A 1031 -37.64 79.73 -40.39
C GLN A 1031 -38.79 80.23 -41.27
N LYS A 1032 -40.05 79.86 -40.98
CA LYS A 1032 -41.22 80.44 -41.65
C LYS A 1032 -41.31 81.95 -41.45
N ILE A 1033 -41.14 82.45 -40.22
CA ILE A 1033 -41.05 83.89 -39.95
C ILE A 1033 -39.93 84.52 -40.80
N ARG A 1034 -38.78 83.86 -40.92
CA ARG A 1034 -37.68 84.38 -41.73
C ARG A 1034 -38.04 84.45 -43.21
N ASP A 1035 -38.57 83.38 -43.77
CA ASP A 1035 -38.88 83.26 -45.20
C ASP A 1035 -39.99 84.23 -45.64
N ILE A 1036 -40.95 84.52 -44.75
CA ILE A 1036 -42.03 85.47 -45.00
C ILE A 1036 -41.55 86.93 -44.95
N PHE A 1037 -40.67 87.26 -43.99
CA PHE A 1037 -40.36 88.64 -43.66
C PHE A 1037 -39.00 89.14 -44.18
N PHE A 1038 -38.10 88.24 -44.58
CA PHE A 1038 -36.76 88.61 -45.05
C PHE A 1038 -36.52 88.10 -46.45
N SER A 1039 -36.31 89.02 -47.39
CA SER A 1039 -35.90 88.69 -48.75
C SER A 1039 -34.38 88.84 -48.92
N LYS A 1040 -33.76 87.95 -49.70
CA LYS A 1040 -32.30 87.96 -49.96
C LYS A 1040 -31.78 89.26 -50.59
N GLN A 1041 -32.65 90.03 -51.24
CA GLN A 1041 -32.27 91.25 -51.96
C GLN A 1041 -32.54 92.53 -51.16
N ASN A 1042 -33.65 92.58 -50.39
CA ASN A 1042 -34.15 93.83 -49.82
C ASN A 1042 -34.19 93.84 -48.28
N GLY A 1043 -33.66 92.81 -47.61
CA GLY A 1043 -33.64 92.74 -46.14
C GLY A 1043 -35.03 92.53 -45.54
N LEU A 1044 -35.27 93.08 -44.35
CA LEU A 1044 -36.57 93.05 -43.70
C LEU A 1044 -37.61 93.78 -44.56
N GLY A 1045 -38.55 93.03 -45.10
CA GLY A 1045 -39.76 93.56 -45.67
C GLY A 1045 -40.54 92.58 -46.55
N THR A 1046 -41.85 92.80 -46.61
CA THR A 1046 -42.79 92.03 -47.43
C THR A 1046 -43.43 92.93 -48.47
N GLN A 1047 -43.51 92.45 -49.70
CA GLN A 1047 -44.23 93.09 -50.79
C GLN A 1047 -45.58 92.42 -50.93
N PHE A 1048 -46.63 93.22 -51.03
CA PHE A 1048 -47.98 92.72 -51.19
C PHE A 1048 -48.80 93.69 -52.02
N ALA A 1049 -49.80 93.16 -52.71
CA ALA A 1049 -50.65 93.95 -53.58
C ALA A 1049 -52.03 94.09 -52.94
N VAL A 1050 -52.51 95.31 -52.77
CA VAL A 1050 -53.84 95.59 -52.21
C VAL A 1050 -54.77 96.02 -53.33
N GLU A 1051 -55.72 95.16 -53.65
CA GLU A 1051 -56.80 95.40 -54.58
C GLU A 1051 -58.01 96.00 -53.84
N THR A 1052 -58.51 97.10 -54.36
CA THR A 1052 -59.78 97.70 -53.92
C THR A 1052 -60.94 96.82 -54.40
N VAL A 1053 -61.81 96.32 -53.53
CA VAL A 1053 -62.90 95.38 -53.94
C VAL A 1053 -64.26 96.05 -53.93
N SER A 1054 -64.66 96.64 -52.80
CA SER A 1054 -65.99 97.23 -52.66
C SER A 1054 -66.05 98.24 -51.51
N LEU A 1055 -66.72 99.37 -51.74
CA LEU A 1055 -67.00 100.41 -50.75
C LEU A 1055 -68.52 100.49 -50.51
N SER A 1056 -68.95 100.59 -49.25
CA SER A 1056 -70.37 100.70 -48.90
C SER A 1056 -71.02 101.98 -49.45
N GLY A 1057 -72.27 101.90 -49.92
CA GLY A 1057 -72.92 102.97 -50.68
C GLY A 1057 -73.19 104.29 -49.92
N ASN A 1058 -73.16 104.27 -48.59
CA ASN A 1058 -73.19 105.48 -47.77
C ASN A 1058 -71.84 106.22 -47.72
N LYS A 1059 -70.80 105.68 -48.35
CA LYS A 1059 -69.45 106.23 -48.42
C LYS A 1059 -69.09 106.55 -49.87
N ARG A 1060 -68.43 107.69 -50.07
CA ARG A 1060 -68.04 108.23 -51.39
C ARG A 1060 -66.56 108.06 -51.69
N ARG A 1061 -65.69 108.08 -50.68
CA ARG A 1061 -64.23 107.91 -50.85
C ARG A 1061 -63.63 107.16 -49.65
N SER A 1062 -62.78 106.19 -49.93
CA SER A 1062 -61.94 105.48 -48.95
C SER A 1062 -60.49 105.90 -49.17
N VAL A 1063 -59.76 106.17 -48.10
CA VAL A 1063 -58.33 106.45 -48.14
C VAL A 1063 -57.65 105.54 -47.13
N LEU A 1064 -56.98 104.51 -47.62
CA LEU A 1064 -56.14 103.61 -46.82
C LEU A 1064 -54.71 104.12 -46.87
N ASN A 1065 -54.19 104.54 -45.72
CA ASN A 1065 -52.80 104.88 -45.51
C ASN A 1065 -52.10 103.68 -44.86
N LEU A 1066 -51.08 103.14 -45.51
CA LEU A 1066 -50.23 102.10 -44.94
C LEU A 1066 -48.80 102.63 -44.90
N ASP A 1067 -48.43 103.20 -43.75
CA ASP A 1067 -47.15 103.84 -43.47
C ASP A 1067 -46.73 104.86 -44.55
N GLY A 1068 -47.64 105.77 -44.90
CA GLY A 1068 -47.43 106.80 -45.91
C GLY A 1068 -47.78 106.39 -47.35
N GLN A 1069 -48.10 105.10 -47.60
CA GLN A 1069 -48.58 104.62 -48.89
C GLN A 1069 -50.11 104.74 -48.93
N LEU A 1070 -50.60 105.72 -49.68
CA LEU A 1070 -52.02 106.03 -49.77
C LEU A 1070 -52.67 105.27 -50.93
N ILE A 1071 -53.70 104.50 -50.62
CA ILE A 1071 -54.61 103.87 -51.56
C ILE A 1071 -55.95 104.56 -51.43
N ASP A 1072 -56.30 105.36 -52.43
CA ASP A 1072 -57.58 106.03 -52.47
C ASP A 1072 -58.58 105.31 -53.39
N TYR A 1073 -59.85 105.25 -53.00
CA TYR A 1073 -60.89 104.58 -53.78
C TYR A 1073 -62.20 105.35 -53.70
N SER A 1074 -62.70 105.81 -54.83
CA SER A 1074 -63.93 106.60 -54.95
C SER A 1074 -64.99 105.92 -55.82
N GLN A 1075 -65.23 104.61 -55.60
CA GLN A 1075 -66.19 103.78 -56.36
C GLN A 1075 -65.92 103.73 -57.88
N GLY A 1076 -64.64 103.73 -58.26
CA GLY A 1076 -64.20 103.54 -59.64
C GLY A 1076 -63.96 102.07 -60.00
N ARG A 1077 -63.16 101.83 -61.05
CA ARG A 1077 -62.64 100.48 -61.32
C ARG A 1077 -61.73 100.03 -60.18
N ASN A 1078 -61.89 98.78 -59.76
CA ASN A 1078 -60.95 98.12 -58.87
C ASN A 1078 -59.55 98.18 -59.49
N TYR A 1079 -58.58 98.57 -58.69
CA TYR A 1079 -57.17 98.58 -59.05
C TYR A 1079 -56.35 98.01 -57.91
N THR A 1080 -55.17 97.53 -58.26
CA THR A 1080 -54.22 96.92 -57.34
C THR A 1080 -53.06 97.87 -57.10
N ALA A 1081 -52.82 98.19 -55.84
CA ALA A 1081 -51.66 98.96 -55.41
C ALA A 1081 -50.61 98.01 -54.83
N HIS A 1082 -49.41 98.04 -55.39
CA HIS A 1082 -48.28 97.32 -54.81
C HIS A 1082 -47.71 98.13 -53.64
N LEU A 1083 -47.62 97.48 -52.49
CA LEU A 1083 -47.18 98.05 -51.22
C LEU A 1083 -46.01 97.28 -50.66
N VAL A 1084 -45.27 97.95 -49.78
CA VAL A 1084 -44.17 97.36 -49.01
C VAL A 1084 -44.37 97.62 -47.52
N TRP A 1085 -44.05 96.64 -46.69
CA TRP A 1085 -43.84 96.81 -45.25
C TRP A 1085 -42.44 96.32 -44.88
N PRO A 1086 -41.71 96.97 -43.95
CA PRO A 1086 -41.99 98.29 -43.38
C PRO A 1086 -41.61 99.41 -44.37
N ASN A 1087 -42.33 100.54 -44.34
CA ASN A 1087 -41.98 101.71 -45.16
C ASN A 1087 -41.30 102.78 -44.29
N ASN A 1088 -39.97 102.88 -44.42
CA ASN A 1088 -39.13 103.68 -43.52
C ASN A 1088 -38.80 105.08 -44.08
N MET A 1089 -39.48 105.51 -45.16
CA MET A 1089 -39.13 106.75 -45.87
C MET A 1089 -39.63 108.05 -45.21
N ARG A 1090 -40.36 108.01 -44.07
CA ARG A 1090 -40.84 109.18 -43.33
C ARG A 1090 -40.88 108.93 -41.81
N GLU A 1091 -40.66 109.97 -40.99
CA GLU A 1091 -40.92 109.89 -39.54
C GLU A 1091 -42.43 109.89 -39.27
N GLY A 1092 -42.90 108.89 -38.52
CA GLY A 1092 -44.32 108.70 -38.19
C GLY A 1092 -44.98 107.58 -38.99
N ASN A 1093 -44.64 106.33 -38.65
CA ASN A 1093 -45.28 105.12 -39.19
C ASN A 1093 -46.71 105.02 -38.63
N GLU A 1094 -47.65 105.68 -39.30
CA GLU A 1094 -49.09 105.57 -39.03
C GLU A 1094 -49.76 104.83 -40.19
N SER A 1095 -50.46 103.75 -39.85
CA SER A 1095 -51.35 103.05 -40.76
C SER A 1095 -52.80 103.35 -40.39
N LYS A 1096 -53.54 103.93 -41.32
CA LYS A 1096 -54.83 104.57 -41.08
C LYS A 1096 -55.79 104.37 -42.24
N LEU A 1097 -56.99 103.86 -41.98
CA LEU A 1097 -58.07 103.84 -42.95
C LEU A 1097 -59.07 104.95 -42.65
N THR A 1098 -59.33 105.83 -43.61
CA THR A 1098 -60.29 106.93 -43.51
C THR A 1098 -61.42 106.73 -44.51
N LEU A 1099 -62.67 106.64 -44.02
CA LEU A 1099 -63.85 106.61 -44.87
C LEU A 1099 -64.57 107.96 -44.86
N ILE A 1100 -64.82 108.50 -46.04
CA ILE A 1100 -65.49 109.78 -46.24
C ILE A 1100 -66.95 109.49 -46.60
N GLY A 1101 -67.84 109.77 -45.64
CA GLY A 1101 -69.29 109.61 -45.80
C GLY A 1101 -69.88 110.64 -46.76
N THR A 1102 -71.00 110.33 -47.42
CA THR A 1102 -71.67 111.20 -48.41
C THR A 1102 -72.12 112.56 -47.87
N GLY A 1103 -72.24 112.71 -46.55
CA GLY A 1103 -72.64 113.95 -45.87
C GLY A 1103 -71.48 114.79 -45.32
N SER A 1104 -71.82 115.96 -44.77
CA SER A 1104 -70.86 116.93 -44.18
C SER A 1104 -70.18 116.46 -42.90
N ASN A 1105 -70.48 115.25 -42.42
CA ASN A 1105 -69.77 114.67 -41.28
C ASN A 1105 -68.28 114.56 -41.58
N ALA A 1106 -67.48 114.96 -40.60
CA ALA A 1106 -66.05 114.81 -40.66
C ALA A 1106 -65.69 113.34 -40.96
N PRO A 1107 -64.67 113.11 -41.81
CA PRO A 1107 -64.18 111.76 -42.07
C PRO A 1107 -63.85 111.03 -40.77
N ARG A 1108 -64.18 109.74 -40.71
CA ARG A 1108 -63.84 108.86 -39.59
C ARG A 1108 -62.75 107.89 -40.00
N SER A 1109 -61.83 107.65 -39.07
CA SER A 1109 -60.67 106.82 -39.32
C SER A 1109 -60.36 105.88 -38.18
N ILE A 1110 -59.89 104.69 -38.53
CA ILE A 1110 -59.15 103.81 -37.62
C ILE A 1110 -57.68 104.02 -37.92
N SER A 1111 -56.86 104.23 -36.88
CA SER A 1111 -55.42 104.37 -37.05
C SER A 1111 -54.65 103.66 -35.96
N PHE A 1112 -53.48 103.18 -36.36
CA PHE A 1112 -52.45 102.62 -35.49
C PHE A 1112 -51.14 103.31 -35.83
N SER A 1113 -50.35 103.54 -34.79
CA SER A 1113 -49.01 104.12 -34.92
C SER A 1113 -48.00 103.14 -34.35
N GLY A 1114 -46.84 103.06 -35.00
CA GLY A 1114 -45.77 102.18 -34.58
C GLY A 1114 -45.28 101.33 -35.74
N PRO A 1115 -44.16 100.63 -35.55
CA PRO A 1115 -43.56 99.85 -36.61
C PRO A 1115 -44.47 98.73 -37.18
N TRP A 1116 -45.40 98.23 -36.37
CA TRP A 1116 -46.32 97.15 -36.74
C TRP A 1116 -47.74 97.66 -37.01
N ALA A 1117 -47.90 98.95 -37.29
CA ALA A 1117 -49.21 99.57 -37.50
C ALA A 1117 -50.03 98.92 -38.62
N GLN A 1118 -49.39 98.49 -39.72
CA GLN A 1118 -50.06 97.75 -40.81
C GLN A 1118 -50.64 96.42 -40.32
N PHE A 1119 -49.88 95.66 -39.53
CA PHE A 1119 -50.29 94.36 -38.96
C PHE A 1119 -51.44 94.53 -37.99
N ARG A 1120 -51.40 95.56 -37.14
CA ARG A 1120 -52.51 95.91 -36.24
C ARG A 1120 -53.75 96.32 -37.01
N LEU A 1121 -53.60 97.12 -38.07
CA LEU A 1121 -54.72 97.53 -38.90
C LEU A 1121 -55.38 96.31 -39.54
N PHE A 1122 -54.62 95.46 -40.24
CA PHE A 1122 -55.14 94.22 -40.84
C PHE A 1122 -55.72 93.25 -39.80
N GLY A 1123 -55.11 93.14 -38.61
CA GLY A 1123 -55.59 92.29 -37.52
C GLY A 1123 -56.92 92.73 -36.89
N VAL A 1124 -57.32 93.99 -37.05
CA VAL A 1124 -58.66 94.49 -36.67
C VAL A 1124 -59.68 94.32 -37.80
N GLY A 1125 -59.20 94.16 -39.05
CA GLY A 1125 -60.04 93.83 -40.19
C GLY A 1125 -60.57 92.40 -40.11
N GLN A 1126 -61.82 92.19 -40.52
CA GLN A 1126 -62.39 90.85 -40.58
C GLN A 1126 -61.85 90.14 -41.83
N LEU A 1127 -61.00 89.14 -41.61
CA LEU A 1127 -60.49 88.26 -42.66
C LEU A 1127 -61.62 87.39 -43.19
N THR A 1128 -61.84 87.43 -44.51
CA THR A 1128 -62.89 86.72 -45.24
C THR A 1128 -62.29 86.12 -46.50
N GLY A 1129 -62.56 84.84 -46.78
CA GLY A 1129 -62.03 84.15 -47.96
C GLY A 1129 -60.49 84.12 -48.00
N VAL A 1130 -59.90 83.32 -47.11
CA VAL A 1130 -58.45 83.06 -47.08
C VAL A 1130 -58.15 81.87 -48.00
N SER A 1131 -57.29 82.08 -49.00
CA SER A 1131 -56.75 81.04 -49.88
C SER A 1131 -55.24 81.25 -50.04
N ASP A 1132 -54.53 80.26 -50.61
CA ASP A 1132 -53.09 80.37 -50.85
C ASP A 1132 -52.77 81.62 -51.69
N GLY A 1133 -51.93 82.51 -51.15
CA GLY A 1133 -51.50 83.75 -51.78
C GLY A 1133 -52.52 84.90 -51.82
N THR A 1134 -53.78 84.73 -51.37
CA THR A 1134 -54.75 85.85 -51.35
C THR A 1134 -55.72 85.79 -50.17
N PHE A 1135 -56.04 86.95 -49.60
CA PHE A 1135 -57.07 87.07 -48.56
C PHE A 1135 -57.87 88.36 -48.71
N SER A 1136 -59.17 88.34 -48.38
CA SER A 1136 -59.98 89.57 -48.37
C SER A 1136 -60.17 90.08 -46.96
N VAL A 1137 -59.89 91.36 -46.73
CA VAL A 1137 -60.04 92.02 -45.44
C VAL A 1137 -61.15 93.06 -45.52
N ARG A 1138 -62.13 92.92 -44.63
CA ARG A 1138 -63.24 93.88 -44.49
C ARG A 1138 -63.02 94.78 -43.29
N PHE A 1139 -62.96 96.08 -43.55
CA PHE A 1139 -62.93 97.11 -42.51
C PHE A 1139 -64.29 97.75 -42.36
N ASN A 1140 -64.84 97.74 -41.15
CA ASN A 1140 -66.09 98.43 -40.82
C ASN A 1140 -65.76 99.74 -40.09
N VAL A 1141 -66.10 100.88 -40.69
CA VAL A 1141 -65.84 102.21 -40.12
C VAL A 1141 -67.06 103.10 -40.30
N ASP A 1142 -67.58 103.66 -39.19
CA ASP A 1142 -68.70 104.62 -39.18
C ASP A 1142 -69.97 104.12 -39.92
N GLY A 1143 -70.39 102.89 -39.64
CA GLY A 1143 -71.56 102.26 -40.28
C GLY A 1143 -71.40 101.98 -41.78
N GLY A 1144 -70.21 102.18 -42.35
CA GLY A 1144 -69.85 101.74 -43.69
C GLY A 1144 -68.78 100.66 -43.65
N ALA A 1145 -68.49 100.06 -44.80
CA ALA A 1145 -67.47 99.06 -44.95
C ALA A 1145 -66.67 99.26 -46.23
N MET A 1146 -65.37 99.00 -46.15
CA MET A 1146 -64.49 98.87 -47.30
C MET A 1146 -63.85 97.48 -47.26
N VAL A 1147 -63.92 96.78 -48.39
CA VAL A 1147 -63.27 95.48 -48.57
C VAL A 1147 -62.08 95.68 -49.49
N TYR A 1148 -60.93 95.20 -49.02
CA TYR A 1148 -59.72 95.09 -49.81
C TYR A 1148 -59.37 93.62 -49.98
N ARG A 1149 -58.86 93.25 -51.16
CA ARG A 1149 -58.25 91.93 -51.38
C ARG A 1149 -56.74 92.12 -51.39
N VAL A 1150 -56.07 91.40 -50.53
CA VAL A 1150 -54.62 91.43 -50.40
C VAL A 1150 -54.06 90.19 -51.09
N HIS A 1151 -53.10 90.42 -51.98
CA HIS A 1151 -52.35 89.40 -52.70
C HIS A 1151 -50.94 89.38 -52.13
N THR A 1152 -50.46 88.20 -51.72
CA THR A 1152 -49.12 87.99 -51.13
C THR A 1152 -48.34 87.00 -52.01
N ASP A 1153 -47.04 87.24 -52.17
CA ASP A 1153 -46.19 86.44 -53.06
C ASP A 1153 -45.78 85.08 -52.46
N THR A 1154 -46.00 84.87 -51.15
CA THR A 1154 -45.60 83.68 -50.40
C THR A 1154 -46.79 82.75 -50.11
N GLU A 1155 -46.55 81.42 -50.09
CA GLU A 1155 -47.53 80.41 -49.63
C GLU A 1155 -47.96 80.69 -48.17
N ASP A 1156 -47.04 81.23 -47.37
CA ASP A 1156 -47.32 81.69 -46.01
C ASP A 1156 -47.60 83.21 -45.99
N ASN A 1157 -48.84 83.57 -45.68
CA ASN A 1157 -49.31 84.95 -45.64
C ASN A 1157 -48.81 85.69 -44.37
N PRO A 1158 -48.05 86.80 -44.46
CA PRO A 1158 -47.60 87.56 -43.28
C PRO A 1158 -48.74 88.07 -42.40
N PHE A 1159 -49.93 88.26 -42.96
CA PHE A 1159 -51.07 88.88 -42.31
C PHE A 1159 -52.16 87.91 -41.84
N SER A 1160 -52.03 86.59 -42.08
CA SER A 1160 -53.09 85.60 -41.76
C SER A 1160 -53.27 85.31 -40.26
N GLY A 1161 -52.45 85.89 -39.38
CA GLY A 1161 -52.51 85.69 -37.93
C GLY A 1161 -52.04 84.30 -37.48
N GLY A 1162 -51.61 84.17 -36.22
CA GLY A 1162 -51.19 82.89 -35.62
C GLY A 1162 -49.68 82.64 -35.59
N LEU A 1163 -48.95 83.01 -36.65
CA LEU A 1163 -47.52 82.73 -36.80
C LEU A 1163 -46.66 83.21 -35.61
N PHE A 1164 -46.80 84.49 -35.23
CA PHE A 1164 -46.03 85.06 -34.12
C PHE A 1164 -46.48 84.57 -32.74
N SER A 1165 -47.76 84.28 -32.57
CA SER A 1165 -48.32 83.81 -31.28
C SER A 1165 -48.04 82.35 -30.98
N GLN A 1166 -47.63 81.56 -31.98
CA GLN A 1166 -47.21 80.16 -31.83
C GLN A 1166 -45.71 80.05 -31.51
N PHE A 1167 -44.94 81.10 -31.80
CA PHE A 1167 -43.51 81.11 -31.58
C PHE A 1167 -43.15 81.41 -30.11
N HIS A 1168 -42.51 80.44 -29.46
CA HIS A 1168 -41.98 80.55 -28.11
C HIS A 1168 -40.68 79.75 -28.00
N LEU A 1169 -39.77 80.15 -27.11
CA LEU A 1169 -38.49 79.47 -26.95
C LEU A 1169 -38.38 78.87 -25.54
N PRO A 1170 -38.32 77.54 -25.41
CA PRO A 1170 -38.01 76.86 -24.15
C PRO A 1170 -36.62 77.25 -23.60
N ASP A 1171 -36.49 77.26 -22.27
CA ASP A 1171 -35.23 77.58 -21.56
C ASP A 1171 -34.19 76.45 -21.65
N THR A 1172 -34.60 75.20 -21.92
CA THR A 1172 -33.72 74.04 -22.04
C THR A 1172 -33.66 73.53 -23.48
N LEU A 1173 -32.47 73.13 -23.93
CA LEU A 1173 -32.28 72.57 -25.27
C LEU A 1173 -32.41 71.05 -25.27
N TYR A 1174 -32.03 70.39 -24.18
CA TYR A 1174 -32.08 68.94 -24.00
C TYR A 1174 -33.13 68.51 -22.98
#